data_AF-A0A2Z4Y1H1-F1
#
_entry.id   AF-A0A2Z4Y1H1-F1
#
_cell.length_a   1.000
_cell.length_b   1.000
_cell.length_c   1.000
_cell.angle_alpha   90.00
_cell.angle_beta   90.00
_cell.angle_gamma   90.00
#
_symmetry.space_group_name_H-M   'P 1'
#
loop_
_entity.id
_entity.type
_entity.pdbx_description
1 polymer ?
#
loop_
_entity_poly.entity_id
_entity_poly.type
_entity_poly.pdbx_seq_one_letter_code
_entity_poly.pdbx_strand_id
1 'polypeptide(L)'
;MPLSSLGKARTAVALGETTAAIEMLSRAPESDDLYARTILLYALLNEQGERVEARRQILRAIQAPSLTPYERRDLFRKLLADVAAADLGSVLLSVFADFVQHGEFDTPQLREMATDALSACDGQPGFAELRTTLSENATTNPLAAWLSALVAQRAGDVALAQSYLERTWAETSATRTGSLVGEELAKFLVAQPTKAETIYRQLITIGRNPDRVRLLLAQFLFKQKRYREVCALLESIDRSKLDETQRRLLSNMRLTAMATYAPAAEVVRAFEEEAAGRNWEQLRELAEAPFLLLPETPQHLEFRKALQARFRETTAPVELYVLMLSTEHQLRSQEAMVAALRAYVEARPHEYAAVDEYATAAGIRAIQLVSGPHETTPPLSQIQEAVDEAARALWKVVQNRPYALEPYQRLMSLYKTCQMPDKAREVPLALTKHTSATVEEIHLAAYLLAQEGFTTDSISLYEEAIRKAPEIGRYKMNLAYAYQALGRNEEAMAIYRRLFVEGSFGRQHHIHQLVEDAYALAEKMGTLEDLLKFWNELRTKPDIPQRNEFLEHVARHLLSKKRYSEAQAFAETLIRDCPDDRDAAEILLAEIALAQGEISRARGIFMERASRAKSEQDRIRVRADYAALLASYQLVDQAVEEWLSVAREYSASPAAGRCYLYAAQAYLTSGKRTQARELVATYLSRNYGDLDGERLARELMEKVNAQELGGASRPTGK
;
A
#
# COMPACT_ATOMS: atom_id res chain seq x y z
N MET A 1 34.80 -7.95 -43.56
CA MET A 1 34.95 -6.55 -43.13
C MET A 1 35.66 -6.54 -41.77
N PRO A 2 36.57 -5.59 -41.50
CA PRO A 2 37.14 -5.47 -40.15
C PRO A 2 36.02 -5.20 -39.14
N LEU A 3 36.03 -5.89 -38.00
CA LEU A 3 35.06 -5.69 -36.92
C LEU A 3 35.14 -4.23 -36.41
N SER A 4 33.98 -3.62 -36.16
CA SER A 4 33.88 -2.32 -35.49
C SER A 4 34.48 -2.40 -34.07
N SER A 5 34.78 -1.25 -33.46
CA SER A 5 35.35 -1.21 -32.10
C SER A 5 34.40 -1.89 -31.10
N LEU A 6 33.08 -1.69 -31.27
CA LEU A 6 32.05 -2.37 -30.51
C LEU A 6 32.05 -3.89 -30.73
N GLY A 7 32.20 -4.35 -31.97
CA GLY A 7 32.28 -5.79 -32.29
C GLY A 7 33.51 -6.47 -31.69
N LYS A 8 34.66 -5.78 -31.72
CA LYS A 8 35.90 -6.25 -31.07
C LYS A 8 35.74 -6.31 -29.56
N ALA A 9 35.19 -5.26 -28.95
CA ALA A 9 34.95 -5.21 -27.51
C ALA A 9 33.99 -6.31 -27.03
N ARG A 10 32.89 -6.58 -27.76
CA ARG A 10 31.98 -7.70 -27.45
C ARG A 10 32.69 -9.06 -27.49
N THR A 11 33.60 -9.23 -28.45
CA THR A 11 34.41 -10.45 -28.56
C THR A 11 35.37 -10.58 -27.38
N ALA A 12 36.05 -9.49 -26.99
CA ALA A 12 36.92 -9.45 -25.81
C ALA A 12 36.15 -9.78 -24.51
N VAL A 13 34.93 -9.23 -24.33
CA VAL A 13 34.06 -9.58 -23.19
C VAL A 13 33.73 -11.07 -23.17
N ALA A 14 33.37 -11.66 -24.32
CA ALA A 14 33.07 -13.09 -24.42
C ALA A 14 34.28 -13.98 -24.09
N LEU A 15 35.50 -13.47 -24.27
CA LEU A 15 36.76 -14.14 -23.92
C LEU A 15 37.23 -13.86 -22.48
N GLY A 16 36.47 -13.07 -21.70
CA GLY A 16 36.83 -12.69 -20.32
C GLY A 16 37.84 -11.54 -20.23
N GLU A 17 38.17 -10.88 -21.33
CA GLU A 17 39.16 -9.79 -21.43
C GLU A 17 38.51 -8.41 -21.16
N THR A 18 37.93 -8.22 -19.97
CA THR A 18 37.13 -7.03 -19.63
C THR A 18 37.91 -5.72 -19.71
N THR A 19 39.16 -5.69 -19.23
CA THR A 19 40.01 -4.48 -19.28
C THR A 19 40.34 -4.07 -20.72
N ALA A 20 40.60 -5.04 -21.59
CA ALA A 20 40.87 -4.77 -23.01
C ALA A 20 39.61 -4.25 -23.71
N ALA A 21 38.43 -4.80 -23.38
CA ALA A 21 37.15 -4.31 -23.89
C ALA A 21 36.88 -2.85 -23.47
N ILE A 22 37.15 -2.48 -22.21
CA ILE A 22 37.02 -1.09 -21.73
C ILE A 22 37.94 -0.16 -22.53
N GLU A 23 39.22 -0.49 -22.68
CA GLU A 23 40.18 0.34 -23.43
C GLU A 23 39.78 0.53 -24.89
N MET A 24 39.28 -0.54 -25.53
CA MET A 24 38.76 -0.49 -26.91
C MET A 24 37.54 0.43 -27.03
N LEU A 25 36.60 0.36 -26.09
CA LEU A 25 35.37 1.17 -26.09
C LEU A 25 35.66 2.65 -25.78
N SER A 26 36.56 2.92 -24.84
CA SER A 26 36.96 4.29 -24.45
C SER A 26 37.68 5.04 -25.56
N ARG A 27 38.39 4.35 -26.46
CA ARG A 27 39.11 4.94 -27.61
C ARG A 27 38.33 4.93 -28.93
N ALA A 28 37.14 4.33 -28.94
CA ALA A 28 36.34 4.24 -30.15
C ALA A 28 35.84 5.62 -30.62
N PRO A 29 35.84 5.90 -31.94
CA PRO A 29 35.29 7.13 -32.50
C PRO A 29 33.76 7.20 -32.31
N GLU A 30 33.20 8.41 -32.27
CA GLU A 30 31.75 8.66 -32.06
C GLU A 30 30.84 8.10 -33.18
N SER A 31 31.41 7.67 -34.30
CA SER A 31 30.70 7.08 -35.44
C SER A 31 30.24 5.62 -35.23
N ASP A 32 30.73 4.94 -34.19
CA ASP A 32 30.23 3.62 -33.76
C ASP A 32 28.93 3.82 -32.94
N ASP A 33 27.92 2.95 -33.11
CA ASP A 33 26.62 2.95 -32.40
C ASP A 33 26.76 3.43 -30.93
N LEU A 34 26.51 4.74 -30.73
CA LEU A 34 26.88 5.47 -29.52
C LEU A 34 26.14 4.93 -28.31
N TYR A 35 24.87 4.58 -28.48
CA TYR A 35 24.05 4.03 -27.41
C TYR A 35 24.58 2.65 -27.00
N ALA A 36 24.70 1.70 -27.93
CA ALA A 36 25.15 0.35 -27.62
C ALA A 36 26.56 0.33 -27.00
N ARG A 37 27.45 1.22 -27.46
CA ARG A 37 28.79 1.42 -26.89
C ARG A 37 28.72 1.92 -25.46
N THR A 38 27.93 2.97 -25.21
CA THR A 38 27.82 3.59 -23.88
C THR A 38 27.24 2.61 -22.86
N ILE A 39 26.24 1.82 -23.25
CA ILE A 39 25.65 0.80 -22.38
C ILE A 39 26.66 -0.28 -22.00
N LEU A 40 27.41 -0.81 -22.98
CA LEU A 40 28.41 -1.85 -22.71
C LEU A 40 29.54 -1.31 -21.82
N LEU A 41 30.03 -0.11 -22.11
CA LEU A 41 31.08 0.52 -21.30
C LEU A 41 30.61 0.81 -19.87
N TYR A 42 29.38 1.31 -19.70
CA TYR A 42 28.77 1.55 -18.39
C TYR A 42 28.67 0.27 -17.57
N ALA A 43 28.24 -0.85 -18.19
CA ALA A 43 28.14 -2.14 -17.51
C ALA A 43 29.51 -2.64 -17.04
N LEU A 44 30.52 -2.63 -17.92
CA LEU A 44 31.87 -3.10 -17.62
C LEU A 44 32.55 -2.27 -16.52
N LEU A 45 32.40 -0.94 -16.55
CA LEU A 45 32.97 -0.07 -15.51
C LEU A 45 32.30 -0.30 -14.14
N ASN A 46 30.99 -0.54 -14.11
CA ASN A 46 30.29 -0.87 -12.86
C ASN A 46 30.71 -2.24 -12.31
N GLU A 47 30.96 -3.24 -13.17
CA GLU A 47 31.51 -4.54 -12.76
C GLU A 47 32.90 -4.40 -12.11
N GLN A 48 33.72 -3.45 -12.57
CA GLN A 48 35.03 -3.14 -11.97
C GLN A 48 34.96 -2.21 -10.75
N GLY A 49 33.77 -1.73 -10.36
CA GLY A 49 33.58 -0.78 -9.26
C GLY A 49 33.89 0.68 -9.61
N GLU A 50 34.19 0.99 -10.88
CA GLU A 50 34.53 2.32 -11.40
C GLU A 50 33.29 3.18 -11.67
N ARG A 51 32.44 3.34 -10.65
CA ARG A 51 31.11 3.96 -10.78
C ARG A 51 31.15 5.41 -11.24
N VAL A 52 32.15 6.19 -10.80
CA VAL A 52 32.31 7.61 -11.17
C VAL A 52 32.57 7.74 -12.67
N GLU A 53 33.45 6.90 -13.20
CA GLU A 53 33.77 6.94 -14.63
C GLU A 53 32.60 6.41 -15.47
N ALA A 54 31.92 5.34 -15.01
CA ALA A 54 30.71 4.83 -15.66
C ALA A 54 29.66 5.95 -15.86
N ARG A 55 29.44 6.77 -14.84
CA ARG A 55 28.52 7.92 -14.90
C ARG A 55 28.99 9.01 -15.85
N ARG A 56 30.28 9.34 -15.82
CA ARG A 56 30.87 10.35 -16.71
C ARG A 56 30.64 10.00 -18.18
N GLN A 57 30.65 8.71 -18.53
CA GLN A 57 30.36 8.25 -19.89
C GLN A 57 28.89 8.50 -20.28
N ILE A 58 27.94 8.24 -19.38
CA ILE A 58 26.51 8.56 -19.62
C ILE A 58 26.31 10.07 -19.76
N LEU A 59 26.88 10.89 -18.87
CA LEU A 59 26.75 12.35 -18.91
C LEU A 59 27.23 12.95 -20.24
N ARG A 60 28.30 12.40 -20.81
CA ARG A 60 28.80 12.80 -22.14
C ARG A 60 27.87 12.34 -23.25
N ALA A 61 27.41 11.09 -23.21
CA ALA A 61 26.61 10.52 -24.28
C ALA A 61 25.20 11.09 -24.36
N ILE A 62 24.55 11.37 -23.22
CA ILE A 62 23.12 11.75 -23.15
C ILE A 62 22.79 13.07 -23.87
N GLN A 63 23.78 13.95 -24.03
CA GLN A 63 23.65 15.22 -24.75
C GLN A 63 23.83 15.07 -26.26
N ALA A 64 24.22 13.89 -26.75
CA ALA A 64 24.49 13.68 -28.16
C ALA A 64 23.19 13.73 -28.99
N PRO A 65 23.15 14.53 -30.06
CA PRO A 65 21.96 14.67 -30.90
C PRO A 65 21.64 13.41 -31.71
N SER A 66 22.58 12.46 -31.80
CA SER A 66 22.40 11.19 -32.51
C SER A 66 21.50 10.18 -31.77
N LEU A 67 21.22 10.39 -30.48
CA LEU A 67 20.39 9.49 -29.69
C LEU A 67 18.91 9.66 -30.00
N THR A 68 18.21 8.55 -30.18
CA THR A 68 16.75 8.55 -30.21
C THR A 68 16.17 8.95 -28.84
N PRO A 69 14.92 9.47 -28.78
CA PRO A 69 14.29 9.82 -27.50
C PRO A 69 14.21 8.63 -26.52
N TYR A 70 14.02 7.41 -27.03
CA TYR A 70 13.94 6.20 -26.20
C TYR A 70 15.31 5.79 -25.63
N GLU A 71 16.38 5.85 -26.44
CA GLU A 71 17.75 5.61 -25.98
C GLU A 71 18.17 6.65 -24.95
N ARG A 72 17.84 7.92 -25.20
CA ARG A 72 18.12 9.01 -24.25
C ARG A 72 17.35 8.85 -22.95
N ARG A 73 16.08 8.42 -22.98
CA ARG A 73 15.32 8.08 -21.78
C ARG A 73 15.95 6.94 -20.99
N ASP A 74 16.45 5.91 -21.66
CA ASP A 74 17.12 4.79 -21.00
C ASP A 74 18.45 5.21 -20.35
N LEU A 75 19.27 5.99 -21.06
CA LEU A 75 20.48 6.59 -20.50
C LEU A 75 20.17 7.52 -19.32
N PHE A 76 19.13 8.34 -19.43
CA PHE A 76 18.67 9.20 -18.33
C PHE A 76 18.31 8.38 -17.10
N ARG A 77 17.53 7.31 -17.25
CA ARG A 77 17.17 6.42 -16.14
C ARG A 77 18.40 5.79 -15.48
N LYS A 78 19.39 5.35 -16.28
CA LYS A 78 20.64 4.77 -15.76
C LYS A 78 21.49 5.81 -15.03
N LEU A 79 21.47 7.06 -15.48
CA LEU A 79 22.12 8.18 -14.79
C LEU A 79 21.55 8.34 -13.38
N LEU A 80 20.22 8.34 -13.24
CA LEU A 80 19.53 8.58 -11.96
C LEU A 80 19.88 7.60 -10.83
N ALA A 81 20.45 6.43 -11.13
CA ALA A 81 20.77 5.42 -10.13
C ALA A 81 21.85 5.85 -9.10
N ASP A 82 22.75 6.78 -9.45
CA ASP A 82 23.87 7.19 -8.58
C ASP A 82 24.43 8.58 -8.97
N VAL A 83 23.56 9.52 -9.39
CA VAL A 83 23.97 10.84 -9.90
C VAL A 83 24.11 11.87 -8.77
N ALA A 84 25.19 12.65 -8.78
CA ALA A 84 25.30 13.84 -7.94
C ALA A 84 24.36 14.93 -8.47
N ALA A 85 23.70 15.67 -7.58
CA ALA A 85 22.73 16.70 -7.99
C ALA A 85 23.35 17.78 -8.90
N ALA A 86 24.63 18.11 -8.72
CA ALA A 86 25.35 19.03 -9.59
C ALA A 86 25.47 18.50 -11.03
N ASP A 87 25.80 17.21 -11.19
CA ASP A 87 25.91 16.57 -12.50
C ASP A 87 24.57 16.51 -13.21
N LEU A 88 23.49 16.13 -12.49
CA LEU A 88 22.14 16.16 -13.03
C LEU A 88 21.75 17.59 -13.45
N GLY A 89 22.06 18.58 -12.62
CA GLY A 89 21.78 19.99 -12.89
C GLY A 89 22.36 20.49 -14.20
N SER A 90 23.55 20.02 -14.56
CA SER A 90 24.22 20.41 -15.81
C SER A 90 23.52 19.92 -17.09
N VAL A 91 22.76 18.82 -17.00
CA VAL A 91 22.12 18.18 -18.17
C VAL A 91 20.59 18.29 -18.17
N LEU A 92 19.95 18.45 -17.00
CA LEU A 92 18.50 18.29 -16.80
C LEU A 92 17.66 19.13 -17.78
N LEU A 93 17.91 20.44 -17.85
CA LEU A 93 17.13 21.33 -18.74
C LEU A 93 17.31 20.98 -20.22
N SER A 94 18.53 20.61 -20.63
CA SER A 94 18.82 20.24 -22.03
C SER A 94 18.14 18.94 -22.44
N VAL A 95 18.11 17.95 -21.55
CA VAL A 95 17.47 16.65 -21.78
C VAL A 95 15.95 16.80 -21.87
N PHE A 96 15.34 17.58 -20.98
CA PHE A 96 13.89 17.85 -21.05
C PHE A 96 13.49 18.71 -22.24
N ALA A 97 14.33 19.67 -22.64
CA ALA A 97 14.11 20.44 -23.86
C ALA A 97 14.04 19.52 -25.08
N ASP A 98 14.94 18.55 -25.18
CA ASP A 98 14.95 17.57 -26.25
C ASP A 98 13.73 16.64 -26.24
N PHE A 99 13.36 16.10 -25.07
CA PHE A 99 12.17 15.25 -24.95
C PHE A 99 10.89 15.96 -25.41
N VAL A 100 10.73 17.23 -25.05
CA VAL A 100 9.59 18.05 -25.48
C VAL A 100 9.68 18.38 -26.98
N GLN A 101 10.88 18.67 -27.49
CA GLN A 101 11.11 19.02 -28.89
C GLN A 101 10.81 17.87 -29.83
N HIS A 102 11.31 16.66 -29.55
CA HIS A 102 10.95 15.48 -30.34
C HIS A 102 9.45 15.20 -30.20
N GLY A 103 8.92 15.38 -28.98
CA GLY A 103 7.55 15.06 -28.66
C GLY A 103 7.33 13.60 -29.03
N GLU A 104 7.95 12.69 -28.28
CA GLU A 104 7.66 11.24 -28.28
C GLU A 104 6.96 10.79 -26.98
N PHE A 105 7.08 11.60 -25.93
CA PHE A 105 6.51 11.33 -24.62
C PHE A 105 5.33 12.28 -24.35
N ASP A 106 4.34 11.80 -23.62
CA ASP A 106 3.22 12.63 -23.17
C ASP A 106 3.51 13.32 -21.81
N THR A 107 2.62 14.21 -21.39
CA THR A 107 2.79 14.98 -20.15
C THR A 107 2.95 14.10 -18.91
N PRO A 108 2.16 13.03 -18.68
CA PRO A 108 2.38 12.09 -17.58
C PRO A 108 3.78 11.46 -17.58
N GLN A 109 4.26 10.96 -18.71
CA GLN A 109 5.59 10.33 -18.80
C GLN A 109 6.71 11.33 -18.51
N LEU A 110 6.61 12.55 -19.04
CA LEU A 110 7.59 13.61 -18.78
C LEU A 110 7.58 14.03 -17.31
N ARG A 111 6.38 14.15 -16.72
CA ARG A 111 6.22 14.47 -15.29
C ARG A 111 6.80 13.38 -14.41
N GLU A 112 6.58 12.11 -14.73
CA GLU A 112 7.16 10.96 -14.02
C GLU A 112 8.69 11.04 -14.05
N MET A 113 9.29 11.17 -15.23
CA MET A 113 10.74 11.27 -15.38
C MET A 113 11.33 12.49 -14.64
N ALA A 114 10.62 13.62 -14.62
CA ALA A 114 11.06 14.81 -13.88
C ALA A 114 10.99 14.58 -12.37
N THR A 115 9.93 13.91 -11.91
CA THR A 115 9.76 13.57 -10.50
C THR A 115 10.81 12.56 -10.04
N ASP A 116 11.13 11.56 -10.86
CA ASP A 116 12.19 10.59 -10.59
C ASP A 116 13.55 11.28 -10.49
N ALA A 117 13.83 12.21 -11.41
CA ALA A 117 15.07 12.98 -11.41
C ALA A 117 15.23 13.83 -10.16
N LEU A 118 14.18 14.54 -9.74
CA LEU A 118 14.18 15.33 -8.51
C LEU A 118 14.28 14.43 -7.26
N SER A 119 13.65 13.25 -7.28
CA SER A 119 13.70 12.28 -6.18
C SER A 119 15.09 11.68 -6.01
N ALA A 120 15.80 11.41 -7.10
CA ALA A 120 17.15 10.86 -7.07
C ALA A 120 18.16 11.80 -6.37
N CYS A 121 17.88 13.11 -6.37
CA CYS A 121 18.72 14.11 -5.74
C CYS A 121 18.21 14.58 -4.37
N ASP A 122 17.01 14.18 -3.94
CA ASP A 122 16.41 14.62 -2.69
C ASP A 122 17.28 14.20 -1.49
N GLY A 123 17.64 15.15 -0.63
CA GLY A 123 18.54 14.92 0.50
C GLY A 123 20.01 14.64 0.15
N GLN A 124 20.41 14.72 -1.13
CA GLN A 124 21.80 14.56 -1.57
C GLN A 124 22.56 15.90 -1.56
N PRO A 125 23.89 15.90 -1.36
CA PRO A 125 24.71 17.09 -1.56
C PRO A 125 24.54 17.68 -2.97
N GLY A 126 24.48 19.01 -3.08
CA GLY A 126 24.31 19.69 -4.37
C GLY A 126 22.86 19.97 -4.78
N PHE A 127 21.86 19.39 -4.11
CA PHE A 127 20.47 19.56 -4.51
C PHE A 127 19.89 20.93 -4.15
N ALA A 128 20.34 21.52 -3.04
CA ALA A 128 19.98 22.88 -2.67
C ALA A 128 20.47 23.89 -3.73
N GLU A 129 21.67 23.67 -4.27
CA GLU A 129 22.26 24.46 -5.35
C GLU A 129 21.47 24.28 -6.65
N LEU A 130 21.15 23.04 -7.04
CA LEU A 130 20.30 22.76 -8.20
C LEU A 130 18.95 23.49 -8.10
N ARG A 131 18.29 23.45 -6.94
CA ARG A 131 17.02 24.15 -6.71
C ARG A 131 17.16 25.65 -6.89
N THR A 132 18.25 26.22 -6.39
CA THR A 132 18.56 27.65 -6.53
C THR A 132 18.75 28.01 -8.00
N THR A 133 19.53 27.22 -8.73
CA THR A 133 19.73 27.43 -10.17
C THR A 133 18.42 27.30 -10.97
N LEU A 134 17.56 26.34 -10.64
CA LEU A 134 16.26 26.20 -11.30
C LEU A 134 15.34 27.40 -11.03
N SER A 135 15.30 27.87 -9.78
CA SER A 135 14.43 28.99 -9.38
C SER A 135 14.89 30.33 -9.97
N GLU A 136 16.20 30.57 -10.06
CA GLU A 136 16.78 31.74 -10.73
C GLU A 136 16.43 31.76 -12.23
N ASN A 137 16.52 30.60 -12.89
CA ASN A 137 16.20 30.44 -14.30
C ASN A 137 14.70 30.33 -14.60
N ALA A 138 13.84 30.17 -13.58
CA ALA A 138 12.39 30.03 -13.77
C ALA A 138 11.73 31.23 -14.45
N THR A 139 12.39 32.40 -14.42
CA THR A 139 11.87 33.63 -15.02
C THR A 139 12.13 33.74 -16.53
N THR A 140 13.11 32.99 -17.04
CA THR A 140 13.60 33.07 -18.43
C THR A 140 13.49 31.74 -19.17
N ASN A 141 13.33 30.63 -18.45
CA ASN A 141 13.21 29.28 -19.01
C ASN A 141 11.93 28.58 -18.52
N PRO A 142 10.95 28.32 -19.40
CA PRO A 142 9.70 27.64 -19.04
C PRO A 142 9.86 26.25 -18.42
N LEU A 143 10.88 25.49 -18.82
CA LEU A 143 11.14 24.17 -18.23
C LEU A 143 11.74 24.29 -16.83
N ALA A 144 12.58 25.30 -16.59
CA ALA A 144 13.08 25.59 -15.25
C ALA A 144 11.95 26.03 -14.31
N ALA A 145 10.98 26.80 -14.82
CA ALA A 145 9.79 27.18 -14.07
C ALA A 145 8.90 25.99 -13.74
N TRP A 146 8.66 25.11 -14.72
CA TRP A 146 7.90 23.87 -14.51
C TRP A 146 8.56 22.94 -13.49
N LEU A 147 9.88 22.70 -13.60
CA LEU A 147 10.63 21.91 -12.61
C LEU A 147 10.63 22.58 -11.23
N SER A 148 10.77 23.90 -11.15
CA SER A 148 10.68 24.65 -9.89
C SER A 148 9.30 24.53 -9.25
N ALA A 149 8.23 24.51 -10.05
CA ALA A 149 6.88 24.27 -9.58
C ALA A 149 6.72 22.84 -9.02
N LEU A 150 7.30 21.82 -9.66
CA LEU A 150 7.29 20.45 -9.14
C LEU A 150 8.05 20.34 -7.81
N VAL A 151 9.20 21.00 -7.69
CA VAL A 151 9.97 21.08 -6.43
C VAL A 151 9.14 21.76 -5.34
N ALA A 152 8.55 22.92 -5.62
CA ALA A 152 7.72 23.66 -4.67
C ALA A 152 6.50 22.83 -4.24
N GLN A 153 5.85 22.14 -5.18
CA GLN A 153 4.73 21.24 -4.89
C GLN A 153 5.16 20.12 -3.93
N ARG A 154 6.31 19.47 -4.17
CA ARG A 154 6.82 18.40 -3.31
C ARG A 154 7.22 18.91 -1.92
N ALA A 155 7.75 20.13 -1.84
CA ALA A 155 8.07 20.81 -0.59
C ALA A 155 6.81 21.30 0.17
N GLY A 156 5.61 21.17 -0.39
CA GLY A 156 4.35 21.64 0.19
C GLY A 156 4.06 23.13 -0.02
N ASP A 157 4.82 23.82 -0.86
CA ASP A 157 4.64 25.24 -1.17
C ASP A 157 3.73 25.45 -2.41
N VAL A 158 2.44 25.19 -2.21
CA VAL A 158 1.40 25.24 -3.26
C VAL A 158 1.31 26.63 -3.91
N ALA A 159 1.42 27.69 -3.12
CA ALA A 159 1.31 29.06 -3.60
C ALA A 159 2.49 29.44 -4.50
N LEU A 160 3.72 29.08 -4.10
CA LEU A 160 4.90 29.30 -4.92
C LEU A 160 4.83 28.48 -6.22
N ALA A 161 4.41 27.21 -6.14
CA ALA A 161 4.25 26.36 -7.32
C ALA A 161 3.27 26.97 -8.34
N GLN A 162 2.10 27.42 -7.88
CA GLN A 162 1.11 28.07 -8.74
C GLN A 162 1.67 29.35 -9.40
N SER A 163 2.42 30.16 -8.65
CA SER A 163 3.00 31.41 -9.17
C SER A 163 3.96 31.19 -10.34
N TYR A 164 4.81 30.15 -10.28
CA TYR A 164 5.70 29.78 -11.39
C TYR A 164 4.92 29.38 -12.63
N LEU A 165 3.86 28.58 -12.46
CA LEU A 165 3.05 28.06 -13.56
C LEU A 165 2.20 29.14 -14.23
N GLU A 166 1.56 30.03 -13.46
CA GLU A 166 0.74 31.13 -13.99
C GLU A 166 1.56 32.08 -14.86
N ARG A 167 2.72 32.50 -14.37
CA ARG A 167 3.64 33.35 -15.13
C ARG A 167 4.06 32.69 -16.43
N THR A 168 4.49 31.43 -16.35
CA THR A 168 5.01 30.70 -17.51
C THR A 168 3.94 30.41 -18.56
N TRP A 169 2.71 30.11 -18.13
CA TRP A 169 1.60 29.82 -19.02
C TRP A 169 1.25 31.01 -19.93
N ALA A 170 1.32 32.24 -19.39
CA ALA A 170 1.05 33.45 -20.16
C ALA A 170 1.93 33.59 -21.40
N GLU A 171 3.19 33.12 -21.32
CA GLU A 171 4.19 33.21 -22.39
C GLU A 171 4.20 31.97 -23.30
N THR A 172 3.75 30.82 -22.81
CA THR A 172 3.96 29.51 -23.48
C THR A 172 2.68 28.78 -23.90
N SER A 173 1.51 29.37 -23.69
CA SER A 173 0.19 28.73 -23.91
C SER A 173 -0.05 28.11 -25.29
N ALA A 174 0.73 28.45 -26.32
CA ALA A 174 0.64 27.87 -27.67
C ALA A 174 1.78 26.88 -28.02
N THR A 175 2.61 26.49 -27.05
CA THR A 175 3.80 25.64 -27.26
C THR A 175 3.63 24.24 -26.68
N ARG A 176 4.46 23.28 -27.10
CA ARG A 176 4.52 21.94 -26.49
C ARG A 176 4.88 22.00 -25.00
N THR A 177 5.81 22.87 -24.62
CA THR A 177 6.14 23.13 -23.20
C THR A 177 4.95 23.69 -22.43
N GLY A 178 4.14 24.52 -23.09
CA GLY A 178 2.86 24.98 -22.57
C GLY A 178 1.95 23.82 -22.15
N SER A 179 1.94 22.71 -22.89
CA SER A 179 1.11 21.54 -22.52
C SER A 179 1.46 21.00 -21.12
N LEU A 180 2.75 20.96 -20.77
CA LEU A 180 3.21 20.55 -19.44
C LEU A 180 2.76 21.53 -18.36
N VAL A 181 2.97 22.82 -18.60
CA VAL A 181 2.66 23.91 -17.68
C VAL A 181 1.16 24.02 -17.45
N GLY A 182 0.36 23.99 -18.51
CA GLY A 182 -1.09 24.13 -18.47
C GLY A 182 -1.77 22.97 -17.76
N GLU A 183 -1.31 21.73 -17.97
CA GLU A 183 -1.86 20.58 -17.26
C GLU A 183 -1.60 20.61 -15.76
N GLU A 184 -0.43 21.09 -15.32
CA GLU A 184 -0.17 21.31 -13.90
C GLU A 184 -0.97 22.50 -13.35
N LEU A 185 -1.00 23.62 -14.08
CA LEU A 185 -1.70 24.84 -13.66
C LEU A 185 -3.20 24.60 -13.48
N ALA A 186 -3.83 23.85 -14.39
CA ALA A 186 -5.25 23.54 -14.33
C ALA A 186 -5.64 22.80 -13.03
N LYS A 187 -4.72 22.07 -12.40
CA LYS A 187 -4.95 21.38 -11.12
C LYS A 187 -5.02 22.35 -9.93
N PHE A 188 -4.34 23.50 -10.00
CA PHE A 188 -4.38 24.54 -8.95
C PHE A 188 -5.61 25.45 -9.08
N LEU A 189 -6.14 25.61 -10.29
CA LEU A 189 -7.24 26.54 -10.58
C LEU A 189 -8.65 25.96 -10.31
N VAL A 190 -8.78 24.98 -9.43
CA VAL A 190 -10.09 24.37 -9.09
C VAL A 190 -11.09 25.43 -8.57
N ALA A 191 -10.61 26.42 -7.81
CA ALA A 191 -11.42 27.53 -7.32
C ALA A 191 -11.76 28.60 -8.40
N GLN A 192 -11.16 28.51 -9.59
CA GLN A 192 -11.34 29.45 -10.71
C GLN A 192 -11.80 28.69 -11.96
N PRO A 193 -13.05 28.19 -11.99
CA PRO A 193 -13.43 27.13 -12.90
C PRO A 193 -13.45 27.53 -14.38
N THR A 194 -13.77 28.78 -14.67
CA THR A 194 -13.74 29.35 -16.03
C THR A 194 -12.32 29.41 -16.60
N LYS A 195 -11.33 29.76 -15.77
CA LYS A 195 -9.92 29.76 -16.18
C LYS A 195 -9.42 28.34 -16.41
N ALA A 196 -9.70 27.41 -15.49
CA ALA A 196 -9.31 26.01 -15.62
C ALA A 196 -9.88 25.36 -16.89
N GLU A 197 -11.17 25.57 -17.17
CA GLU A 197 -11.80 25.07 -18.40
C GLU A 197 -11.17 25.64 -19.67
N THR A 198 -10.87 26.96 -19.68
CA THR A 198 -10.22 27.61 -20.82
C THR A 198 -8.86 26.96 -21.12
N ILE A 199 -8.07 26.69 -20.07
CA ILE A 199 -6.78 26.01 -20.19
C ILE A 199 -6.99 24.59 -20.76
N TYR A 200 -7.91 23.79 -20.22
CA TYR A 200 -8.18 22.45 -20.75
C TYR A 200 -8.60 22.47 -22.23
N ARG A 201 -9.43 23.42 -22.65
CA ARG A 201 -9.84 23.55 -24.06
C ARG A 201 -8.66 23.93 -24.96
N GLN A 202 -7.75 24.77 -24.49
CA GLN A 202 -6.50 25.08 -25.19
C GLN A 202 -5.57 23.86 -25.23
N LEU A 203 -5.46 23.10 -24.13
CA LEU A 203 -4.65 21.88 -24.08
C LEU A 203 -5.09 20.82 -25.09
N ILE A 204 -6.38 20.74 -25.42
CA ILE A 204 -6.89 19.82 -26.46
C ILE A 204 -6.29 20.15 -27.84
N THR A 205 -5.95 21.41 -28.13
CA THR A 205 -5.41 21.80 -29.45
C THR A 205 -3.90 21.65 -29.55
N ILE A 206 -3.18 21.65 -28.42
CA ILE A 206 -1.70 21.60 -28.39
C ILE A 206 -1.13 20.27 -27.87
N GLY A 207 -1.91 19.50 -27.11
CA GLY A 207 -1.44 18.29 -26.42
C GLY A 207 -1.25 17.10 -27.37
N ARG A 208 -0.24 16.27 -27.08
CA ARG A 208 0.05 15.02 -27.84
C ARG A 208 -1.14 14.05 -27.87
N ASN A 209 -1.81 13.88 -26.74
CA ASN A 209 -2.96 12.99 -26.60
C ASN A 209 -4.22 13.82 -26.27
N PRO A 210 -4.89 14.39 -27.29
CA PRO A 210 -6.06 15.25 -27.07
C PRO A 210 -7.23 14.48 -26.43
N ASP A 211 -7.35 13.17 -26.70
CA ASP A 211 -8.39 12.31 -26.13
C ASP A 211 -8.21 12.12 -24.61
N ARG A 212 -6.97 12.00 -24.12
CA ARG A 212 -6.68 12.04 -22.68
C ARG A 212 -7.05 13.40 -22.07
N VAL A 213 -6.75 14.50 -22.76
CA VAL A 213 -7.10 15.85 -22.27
C VAL A 213 -8.62 16.05 -22.25
N ARG A 214 -9.36 15.52 -23.24
CA ARG A 214 -10.83 15.50 -23.22
C ARG A 214 -11.35 14.73 -22.00
N LEU A 215 -10.74 13.60 -21.65
CA LEU A 215 -11.13 12.85 -20.45
C LEU A 215 -10.85 13.64 -19.16
N LEU A 216 -9.74 14.40 -19.08
CA LEU A 216 -9.47 15.30 -17.95
C LEU A 216 -10.48 16.45 -17.85
N LEU A 217 -10.81 17.07 -18.98
CA LEU A 217 -11.85 18.10 -19.05
C LEU A 217 -13.21 17.52 -18.65
N ALA A 218 -13.54 16.31 -19.08
CA ALA A 218 -14.77 15.63 -18.69
C ALA A 218 -14.85 15.41 -17.16
N GLN A 219 -13.76 14.95 -16.54
CA GLN A 219 -13.67 14.83 -15.07
C GLN A 219 -13.85 16.19 -14.37
N PHE A 220 -13.24 17.24 -14.91
CA PHE A 220 -13.38 18.59 -14.38
C PHE A 220 -14.83 19.08 -14.47
N LEU A 221 -15.48 18.95 -15.63
CA LEU A 221 -16.88 19.34 -15.84
C LEU A 221 -17.86 18.50 -15.02
N PHE A 222 -17.54 17.23 -14.78
CA PHE A 222 -18.31 16.34 -13.92
C PHE A 222 -18.38 16.89 -12.49
N LYS A 223 -17.26 17.36 -11.93
CA LYS A 223 -17.23 18.03 -10.62
C LYS A 223 -18.09 19.30 -10.57
N GLN A 224 -18.23 19.98 -11.73
CA GLN A 224 -19.10 21.14 -11.89
C GLN A 224 -20.56 20.79 -12.21
N LYS A 225 -20.94 19.52 -12.17
CA LYS A 225 -22.30 19.01 -12.41
C LYS A 225 -22.85 19.29 -13.83
N ARG A 226 -21.97 19.51 -14.82
CA ARG A 226 -22.34 19.79 -16.22
C ARG A 226 -22.47 18.50 -17.04
N TYR A 227 -23.37 17.62 -16.63
CA TYR A 227 -23.41 16.22 -17.07
C TYR A 227 -23.69 16.01 -18.58
N ARG A 228 -24.53 16.84 -19.20
CA ARG A 228 -24.78 16.75 -20.65
C ARG A 228 -23.52 17.00 -21.47
N GLU A 229 -22.73 17.99 -21.07
CA GLU A 229 -21.47 18.30 -21.75
C GLU A 229 -20.41 17.25 -21.49
N VAL A 230 -20.40 16.64 -20.28
CA VAL A 230 -19.56 15.48 -19.99
C VAL A 230 -19.84 14.36 -20.97
N CYS A 231 -21.11 13.95 -21.15
CA CYS A 231 -21.48 12.88 -22.07
C CYS A 231 -21.07 13.19 -23.52
N ALA A 232 -21.37 14.39 -24.02
CA ALA A 232 -20.99 14.80 -25.38
C ALA A 232 -19.46 14.77 -25.59
N LEU A 233 -18.70 15.18 -24.56
CA LEU A 233 -17.25 15.13 -24.62
C LEU A 233 -16.72 13.69 -24.61
N LEU A 234 -17.28 12.82 -23.77
CA LEU A 234 -16.90 11.41 -23.71
C LEU A 234 -17.22 10.64 -24.99
N GLU A 235 -18.31 10.97 -25.68
CA GLU A 235 -18.67 10.38 -26.97
C GLU A 235 -17.69 10.76 -28.09
N SER A 236 -17.05 11.94 -27.98
CA SER A 236 -16.04 12.40 -28.96
C SER A 236 -14.67 11.73 -28.80
N ILE A 237 -14.46 10.93 -27.75
CA ILE A 237 -13.18 10.32 -27.44
C ILE A 237 -12.98 9.04 -28.25
N ASP A 238 -11.84 8.96 -28.95
CA ASP A 238 -11.37 7.70 -29.53
C ASP A 238 -10.82 6.79 -28.42
N ARG A 239 -11.62 5.80 -28.02
CA ARG A 239 -11.30 4.87 -26.92
C ARG A 239 -10.08 3.99 -27.20
N SER A 240 -9.66 3.83 -28.45
CA SER A 240 -8.47 3.02 -28.80
C SER A 240 -7.16 3.67 -28.31
N LYS A 241 -7.19 4.96 -28.00
CA LYS A 241 -6.05 5.73 -27.49
C LYS A 241 -6.02 5.83 -25.97
N LEU A 242 -6.96 5.19 -25.29
CA LEU A 242 -7.05 5.16 -23.84
C LEU A 242 -6.54 3.82 -23.30
N ASP A 243 -5.87 3.87 -22.15
CA ASP A 243 -5.55 2.66 -21.39
C ASP A 243 -6.80 2.05 -20.72
N GLU A 244 -6.67 0.86 -20.14
CA GLU A 244 -7.78 0.16 -19.49
C GLU A 244 -8.41 0.95 -18.34
N THR A 245 -7.59 1.62 -17.53
CA THR A 245 -8.04 2.42 -16.39
C THR A 245 -8.87 3.61 -16.85
N GLN A 246 -8.40 4.29 -17.90
CA GLN A 246 -9.09 5.42 -18.54
C GLN A 246 -10.39 4.99 -19.20
N ARG A 247 -10.42 3.83 -19.87
CA ARG A 247 -11.65 3.26 -20.45
C ARG A 247 -12.69 2.94 -19.38
N ARG A 248 -12.27 2.33 -18.26
CA ARG A 248 -13.13 2.04 -17.10
C ARG A 248 -13.70 3.33 -16.49
N LEU A 249 -12.87 4.34 -16.26
CA LEU A 249 -13.30 5.65 -15.76
C LEU A 249 -14.32 6.32 -16.70
N LEU A 250 -14.07 6.26 -18.01
CA LEU A 250 -14.96 6.81 -19.02
C LEU A 250 -16.34 6.14 -18.96
N SER A 251 -16.41 4.80 -18.94
CA SER A 251 -17.67 4.07 -18.87
C SER A 251 -18.48 4.45 -17.62
N ASN A 252 -17.85 4.44 -16.44
CA ASN A 252 -18.53 4.78 -15.19
C ASN A 252 -19.03 6.23 -15.22
N MET A 253 -18.18 7.18 -15.62
CA MET A 253 -18.54 8.59 -15.68
C MET A 253 -19.66 8.88 -16.69
N ARG A 254 -19.66 8.19 -17.84
CA ARG A 254 -20.74 8.26 -18.85
C ARG A 254 -22.08 7.84 -18.22
N LEU A 255 -22.13 6.66 -17.62
CA LEU A 255 -23.37 6.14 -17.02
C LEU A 255 -23.88 7.01 -15.88
N THR A 256 -23.00 7.42 -14.97
CA THR A 256 -23.36 8.31 -13.86
C THR A 256 -23.90 9.66 -14.36
N ALA A 257 -23.24 10.27 -15.35
CA ALA A 257 -23.68 11.55 -15.90
C ALA A 257 -25.02 11.42 -16.64
N MET A 258 -25.17 10.40 -17.50
CA MET A 258 -26.41 10.13 -18.25
C MET A 258 -27.60 9.93 -17.33
N ALA A 259 -27.42 9.20 -16.23
CA ALA A 259 -28.48 8.89 -15.27
C ALA A 259 -29.18 10.13 -14.67
N THR A 260 -28.49 11.27 -14.61
CA THR A 260 -29.05 12.51 -14.05
C THR A 260 -30.05 13.24 -14.96
N TYR A 261 -30.08 12.95 -16.27
CA TYR A 261 -30.90 13.70 -17.23
C TYR A 261 -31.58 12.84 -18.31
N ALA A 262 -31.06 11.65 -18.62
CA ALA A 262 -31.59 10.77 -19.66
C ALA A 262 -32.66 9.82 -19.08
N PRO A 263 -33.62 9.38 -19.91
CA PRO A 263 -34.57 8.33 -19.51
C PRO A 263 -33.85 7.03 -19.13
N ALA A 264 -34.38 6.30 -18.15
CA ALA A 264 -33.77 5.05 -17.66
C ALA A 264 -33.51 4.03 -18.78
N ALA A 265 -34.41 3.94 -19.78
CA ALA A 265 -34.23 3.05 -20.94
C ALA A 265 -32.98 3.38 -21.77
N GLU A 266 -32.59 4.66 -21.87
CA GLU A 266 -31.36 5.05 -22.58
C GLU A 266 -30.12 4.69 -21.77
N VAL A 267 -30.17 4.85 -20.45
CA VAL A 267 -29.08 4.45 -19.54
C VAL A 267 -28.90 2.93 -19.54
N VAL A 268 -29.98 2.16 -19.57
CA VAL A 268 -29.92 0.69 -19.69
C VAL A 268 -29.25 0.26 -20.99
N ARG A 269 -29.56 0.90 -22.13
CA ARG A 269 -28.87 0.63 -23.41
C ARG A 269 -27.40 1.00 -23.35
N ALA A 270 -27.06 2.16 -22.78
CA ALA A 270 -25.67 2.55 -22.58
C ALA A 270 -24.93 1.56 -21.68
N PHE A 271 -25.55 1.06 -20.61
CA PHE A 271 -24.96 0.02 -19.76
C PHE A 271 -24.74 -1.28 -20.56
N GLU A 272 -25.70 -1.70 -21.37
CA GLU A 272 -25.59 -2.88 -22.23
C GLU A 272 -24.37 -2.81 -23.16
N GLU A 273 -24.15 -1.66 -23.81
CA GLU A 273 -22.96 -1.40 -24.64
C GLU A 273 -21.65 -1.52 -23.84
N GLU A 274 -21.63 -0.93 -22.64
CA GLU A 274 -20.42 -0.90 -21.81
C GLU A 274 -20.14 -2.25 -21.14
N ALA A 275 -21.17 -3.05 -20.87
CA ALA A 275 -21.10 -4.31 -20.13
C ALA A 275 -20.55 -5.49 -20.96
N ALA A 276 -20.62 -5.41 -22.29
CA ALA A 276 -20.25 -6.49 -23.18
C ALA A 276 -18.81 -7.00 -22.93
N GLY A 277 -18.67 -8.31 -22.68
CA GLY A 277 -17.38 -8.97 -22.49
C GLY A 277 -16.71 -8.75 -21.13
N ARG A 278 -17.39 -8.10 -20.18
CA ARG A 278 -16.89 -7.90 -18.81
C ARG A 278 -17.16 -9.11 -17.91
N ASN A 279 -16.29 -9.30 -16.92
CA ASN A 279 -16.46 -10.30 -15.86
C ASN A 279 -17.34 -9.76 -14.71
N TRP A 280 -17.68 -10.61 -13.74
CA TRP A 280 -18.49 -10.25 -12.56
C TRP A 280 -18.04 -8.96 -11.87
N GLU A 281 -16.75 -8.84 -11.52
CA GLU A 281 -16.24 -7.73 -10.71
C GLU A 281 -16.37 -6.39 -11.46
N GLN A 282 -16.01 -6.40 -12.75
CA GLN A 282 -16.14 -5.24 -13.63
C GLN A 282 -17.61 -4.85 -13.85
N LEU A 283 -18.52 -5.84 -13.93
CA LEU A 283 -19.96 -5.60 -14.08
C LEU A 283 -20.58 -5.04 -12.79
N ARG A 284 -20.21 -5.57 -11.62
CA ARG A 284 -20.73 -5.09 -10.33
C ARG A 284 -20.37 -3.63 -10.12
N GLU A 285 -19.13 -3.25 -10.39
CA GLU A 285 -18.73 -1.84 -10.32
C GLU A 285 -19.48 -0.97 -11.32
N LEU A 286 -19.55 -1.37 -12.59
CA LEU A 286 -20.24 -0.62 -13.64
C LEU A 286 -21.73 -0.43 -13.30
N ALA A 287 -22.37 -1.44 -12.70
CA ALA A 287 -23.78 -1.44 -12.36
C ALA A 287 -24.14 -0.47 -11.23
N GLU A 288 -23.19 -0.07 -10.39
CA GLU A 288 -23.41 0.96 -9.36
C GLU A 288 -23.34 2.38 -9.93
N ALA A 289 -22.65 2.57 -11.07
CA ALA A 289 -22.38 3.89 -11.63
C ALA A 289 -23.64 4.75 -11.88
N PRO A 290 -24.76 4.24 -12.44
CA PRO A 290 -25.97 5.02 -12.63
C PRO A 290 -26.57 5.60 -11.34
N PHE A 291 -26.36 4.94 -10.19
CA PHE A 291 -27.06 5.27 -8.94
C PHE A 291 -26.30 6.28 -8.07
N LEU A 292 -25.02 6.54 -8.36
CA LEU A 292 -24.16 7.39 -7.53
C LEU A 292 -24.73 8.80 -7.27
N LEU A 293 -25.48 9.34 -8.24
CA LEU A 293 -26.08 10.68 -8.16
C LEU A 293 -27.62 10.66 -8.14
N LEU A 294 -28.25 9.49 -7.98
CA LEU A 294 -29.72 9.32 -7.99
C LEU A 294 -30.26 9.07 -6.57
N PRO A 295 -30.72 10.11 -5.85
CA PRO A 295 -31.11 9.98 -4.45
C PRO A 295 -32.56 9.52 -4.21
N GLU A 296 -33.36 9.32 -5.27
CA GLU A 296 -34.82 9.19 -5.15
C GLU A 296 -35.38 7.88 -5.74
N THR A 297 -36.34 7.28 -5.03
CA THR A 297 -36.99 6.00 -5.35
C THR A 297 -37.75 5.97 -6.68
N PRO A 298 -38.48 7.03 -7.11
CA PRO A 298 -39.20 7.02 -8.39
C PRO A 298 -38.30 6.72 -9.58
N GLN A 299 -37.08 7.27 -9.61
CA GLN A 299 -36.11 7.08 -10.67
C GLN A 299 -35.64 5.62 -10.70
N HIS A 300 -35.38 5.01 -9.54
CA HIS A 300 -35.04 3.58 -9.47
C HIS A 300 -36.18 2.68 -9.95
N LEU A 301 -37.45 3.05 -9.70
CA LEU A 301 -38.61 2.33 -10.24
C LEU A 301 -38.67 2.41 -11.78
N GLU A 302 -38.27 3.53 -12.38
CA GLU A 302 -38.16 3.65 -13.84
C GLU A 302 -37.05 2.74 -14.40
N PHE A 303 -35.92 2.59 -13.70
CA PHE A 303 -34.89 1.59 -14.05
C PHE A 303 -35.46 0.16 -14.01
N ARG A 304 -36.19 -0.20 -12.94
CA ARG A 304 -36.84 -1.51 -12.84
C ARG A 304 -37.78 -1.75 -14.03
N LYS A 305 -38.64 -0.79 -14.37
CA LYS A 305 -39.56 -0.90 -15.52
C LYS A 305 -38.82 -1.06 -16.85
N ALA A 306 -37.77 -0.26 -17.07
CA ALA A 306 -36.97 -0.32 -18.29
C ALA A 306 -36.27 -1.68 -18.45
N LEU A 307 -35.67 -2.20 -17.38
CA LEU A 307 -35.05 -3.52 -17.39
C LEU A 307 -36.08 -4.63 -17.61
N GLN A 308 -37.22 -4.58 -16.93
CA GLN A 308 -38.32 -5.55 -17.14
C GLN A 308 -38.83 -5.53 -18.58
N ALA A 309 -38.92 -4.36 -19.22
CA ALA A 309 -39.27 -4.25 -20.63
C ALA A 309 -38.20 -4.91 -21.52
N ARG A 310 -36.91 -4.63 -21.27
CA ARG A 310 -35.80 -5.21 -22.04
C ARG A 310 -35.74 -6.73 -21.89
N PHE A 311 -35.97 -7.29 -20.69
CA PHE A 311 -36.01 -8.74 -20.46
C PHE A 311 -37.16 -9.49 -21.15
N ARG A 312 -38.18 -8.79 -21.67
CA ARG A 312 -39.22 -9.44 -22.49
C ARG A 312 -38.73 -9.79 -23.89
N GLU A 313 -37.62 -9.18 -24.31
CA GLU A 313 -36.98 -9.48 -25.58
C GLU A 313 -36.01 -10.65 -25.40
N THR A 314 -36.05 -11.62 -26.32
CA THR A 314 -35.19 -12.82 -26.24
C THR A 314 -33.70 -12.53 -26.43
N THR A 315 -33.35 -11.31 -26.84
CA THR A 315 -31.99 -10.84 -27.08
C THR A 315 -31.39 -10.09 -25.87
N ALA A 316 -32.08 -10.06 -24.73
CA ALA A 316 -31.56 -9.40 -23.53
C ALA A 316 -30.30 -10.12 -23.01
N PRO A 317 -29.15 -9.42 -22.89
CA PRO A 317 -27.93 -10.04 -22.41
C PRO A 317 -27.98 -10.28 -20.89
N VAL A 318 -27.26 -11.31 -20.46
CA VAL A 318 -27.26 -11.78 -19.06
C VAL A 318 -26.66 -10.74 -18.11
N GLU A 319 -25.78 -9.88 -18.61
CA GLU A 319 -25.17 -8.77 -17.89
C GLU A 319 -26.19 -7.78 -17.31
N LEU A 320 -27.38 -7.66 -17.93
CA LEU A 320 -28.45 -6.81 -17.41
C LEU A 320 -28.98 -7.27 -16.05
N TYR A 321 -28.81 -8.55 -15.69
CA TYR A 321 -29.17 -9.03 -14.35
C TYR A 321 -28.30 -8.38 -13.26
N VAL A 322 -27.07 -7.95 -13.58
CA VAL A 322 -26.21 -7.24 -12.63
C VAL A 322 -26.72 -5.82 -12.39
N LEU A 323 -27.17 -5.12 -13.45
CA LEU A 323 -27.84 -3.82 -13.29
C LEU A 323 -29.19 -3.94 -12.58
N MET A 324 -29.94 -5.02 -12.84
CA MET A 324 -31.15 -5.33 -12.10
C MET A 324 -30.85 -5.56 -10.62
N LEU A 325 -29.83 -6.34 -10.29
CA LEU A 325 -29.38 -6.54 -8.91
C LEU A 325 -29.12 -5.21 -8.19
N SER A 326 -28.34 -4.31 -8.78
CA SER A 326 -28.07 -2.98 -8.19
C SER A 326 -29.34 -2.13 -8.09
N THR A 327 -30.24 -2.19 -9.10
CA THR A 327 -31.54 -1.49 -9.05
C THR A 327 -32.40 -1.97 -7.89
N GLU A 328 -32.51 -3.29 -7.71
CA GLU A 328 -33.29 -3.90 -6.64
C GLU A 328 -32.67 -3.67 -5.26
N HIS A 329 -31.35 -3.54 -5.21
CA HIS A 329 -30.64 -3.11 -4.01
C HIS A 329 -31.04 -1.70 -3.57
N GLN A 330 -31.05 -0.73 -4.50
CA GLN A 330 -31.51 0.64 -4.21
C GLN A 330 -32.97 0.67 -3.74
N LEU A 331 -33.81 -0.21 -4.32
CA LEU A 331 -35.22 -0.36 -3.97
C LEU A 331 -35.46 -1.23 -2.72
N ARG A 332 -34.39 -1.76 -2.11
CA ARG A 332 -34.42 -2.62 -0.92
C ARG A 332 -35.30 -3.87 -1.08
N SER A 333 -35.40 -4.40 -2.31
CA SER A 333 -36.16 -5.61 -2.61
C SER A 333 -35.25 -6.85 -2.55
N GLN A 334 -35.13 -7.45 -1.36
CA GLN A 334 -34.27 -8.62 -1.16
C GLN A 334 -34.64 -9.81 -2.05
N GLU A 335 -35.94 -10.06 -2.26
CA GLU A 335 -36.41 -11.16 -3.10
C GLU A 335 -35.99 -10.96 -4.57
N ALA A 336 -36.19 -9.76 -5.11
CA ALA A 336 -35.82 -9.46 -6.49
C ALA A 336 -34.30 -9.43 -6.70
N MET A 337 -33.54 -8.98 -5.69
CA MET A 337 -32.07 -9.09 -5.70
C MET A 337 -31.60 -10.55 -5.82
N VAL A 338 -32.12 -11.44 -4.96
CA VAL A 338 -31.77 -12.87 -5.00
C VAL A 338 -32.18 -13.51 -6.33
N ALA A 339 -33.33 -13.13 -6.88
CA ALA A 339 -33.79 -13.62 -8.18
C ALA A 339 -32.87 -13.17 -9.33
N ALA A 340 -32.42 -11.91 -9.34
CA ALA A 340 -31.48 -11.40 -10.33
C ALA A 340 -30.12 -12.11 -10.24
N LEU A 341 -29.59 -12.29 -9.01
CA LEU A 341 -28.37 -13.06 -8.75
C LEU A 341 -28.48 -14.50 -9.25
N ARG A 342 -29.59 -15.17 -8.94
CA ARG A 342 -29.85 -16.55 -9.38
C ARG A 342 -29.82 -16.65 -10.90
N ALA A 343 -30.57 -15.79 -11.59
CA ALA A 343 -30.64 -15.79 -13.05
C ALA A 343 -29.27 -15.56 -13.70
N TYR A 344 -28.46 -14.67 -13.14
CA TYR A 344 -27.08 -14.47 -13.59
C TYR A 344 -26.21 -15.71 -13.38
N VAL A 345 -26.24 -16.30 -12.18
CA VAL A 345 -25.42 -17.47 -11.81
C VAL A 345 -25.82 -18.73 -12.59
N GLU A 346 -27.10 -18.90 -12.91
CA GLU A 346 -27.58 -19.99 -13.78
C GLU A 346 -26.99 -19.87 -15.20
N ALA A 347 -26.91 -18.65 -15.73
CA ALA A 347 -26.29 -18.40 -17.03
C ALA A 347 -24.76 -18.47 -17.01
N ARG A 348 -24.13 -18.11 -15.88
CA ARG A 348 -22.66 -18.10 -15.69
C ARG A 348 -22.22 -18.86 -14.44
N PRO A 349 -22.40 -20.19 -14.41
CA PRO A 349 -22.18 -21.00 -13.20
C PRO A 349 -20.70 -21.15 -12.78
N HIS A 350 -19.77 -20.72 -13.64
CA HIS A 350 -18.32 -20.80 -13.42
C HIS A 350 -17.74 -19.54 -12.78
N GLU A 351 -18.48 -18.42 -12.73
CA GLU A 351 -18.02 -17.18 -12.10
C GLU A 351 -18.16 -17.29 -10.57
N TYR A 352 -17.09 -17.72 -9.89
CA TYR A 352 -17.09 -17.98 -8.45
C TYR A 352 -17.66 -16.82 -7.62
N ALA A 353 -17.24 -15.58 -7.89
CA ALA A 353 -17.64 -14.42 -7.10
C ALA A 353 -19.17 -14.17 -7.17
N ALA A 354 -19.78 -14.40 -8.33
CA ALA A 354 -21.24 -14.32 -8.48
C ALA A 354 -21.95 -15.44 -7.71
N VAL A 355 -21.41 -16.67 -7.78
CA VAL A 355 -21.94 -17.83 -7.03
C VAL A 355 -21.88 -17.58 -5.52
N ASP A 356 -20.78 -17.01 -5.02
CA ASP A 356 -20.61 -16.68 -3.60
C ASP A 356 -21.56 -15.57 -3.13
N GLU A 357 -21.73 -14.49 -3.91
CA GLU A 357 -22.69 -13.42 -3.60
C GLU A 357 -24.13 -13.95 -3.60
N TYR A 358 -24.50 -14.79 -4.57
CA TYR A 358 -25.79 -15.48 -4.61
C TYR A 358 -26.00 -16.39 -3.40
N ALA A 359 -25.05 -17.27 -3.10
CA ALA A 359 -25.15 -18.20 -1.97
C ALA A 359 -25.31 -17.46 -0.63
N THR A 360 -24.61 -16.33 -0.47
CA THR A 360 -24.71 -15.46 0.70
C THR A 360 -26.10 -14.82 0.80
N ALA A 361 -26.58 -14.22 -0.29
CA ALA A 361 -27.89 -13.58 -0.32
C ALA A 361 -29.03 -14.60 -0.08
N ALA A 362 -28.93 -15.79 -0.68
CA ALA A 362 -29.86 -16.89 -0.45
C ALA A 362 -29.84 -17.37 1.01
N GLY A 363 -28.65 -17.49 1.61
CA GLY A 363 -28.49 -17.85 3.03
C GLY A 363 -29.12 -16.84 3.98
N ILE A 364 -28.89 -15.54 3.77
CA ILE A 364 -29.51 -14.46 4.56
C ILE A 364 -31.03 -14.53 4.45
N ARG A 365 -31.56 -14.68 3.23
CA ARG A 365 -33.01 -14.84 2.99
C ARG A 365 -33.57 -16.05 3.73
N ALA A 366 -32.92 -17.20 3.65
CA ALA A 366 -33.37 -18.41 4.33
C ALA A 366 -33.43 -18.21 5.86
N ILE A 367 -32.38 -17.63 6.45
CA ILE A 367 -32.33 -17.29 7.88
C ILE A 367 -33.46 -16.33 8.27
N GLN A 368 -33.70 -15.27 7.49
CA GLN A 368 -34.79 -14.32 7.75
C GLN A 368 -36.17 -14.98 7.72
N LEU A 369 -36.40 -15.92 6.80
CA LEU A 369 -37.67 -16.66 6.74
C LEU A 369 -37.86 -17.58 7.96
N VAL A 370 -36.78 -18.13 8.51
CA VAL A 370 -36.80 -18.97 9.71
C VAL A 370 -36.96 -18.14 10.99
N SER A 371 -36.28 -16.99 11.08
CA SER A 371 -36.23 -16.13 12.27
C SER A 371 -37.26 -14.99 12.29
N GLY A 372 -38.07 -14.84 11.24
CA GLY A 372 -39.07 -13.78 11.09
C GLY A 372 -40.22 -13.86 12.10
N PRO A 373 -40.97 -12.77 12.32
CA PRO A 373 -42.11 -12.74 13.22
C PRO A 373 -43.20 -13.73 12.79
N HIS A 374 -43.75 -14.49 13.73
CA HIS A 374 -44.65 -15.62 13.46
C HIS A 374 -45.93 -15.26 12.68
N GLU A 375 -46.34 -13.99 12.71
CA GLU A 375 -47.59 -13.48 12.12
C GLU A 375 -47.55 -13.38 10.58
N THR A 376 -46.37 -13.37 9.97
CA THR A 376 -46.18 -13.34 8.50
C THR A 376 -45.37 -14.55 8.00
N THR A 377 -45.31 -15.63 8.78
CA THR A 377 -44.48 -16.80 8.47
C THR A 377 -44.92 -17.45 7.16
N PRO A 378 -44.03 -17.60 6.17
CA PRO A 378 -44.33 -18.38 4.98
C PRO A 378 -44.63 -19.84 5.34
N PRO A 379 -45.37 -20.59 4.50
CA PRO A 379 -45.55 -22.02 4.69
C PRO A 379 -44.23 -22.75 4.90
N LEU A 380 -44.22 -23.77 5.77
CA LEU A 380 -43.03 -24.57 6.08
C LEU A 380 -42.33 -25.12 4.84
N SER A 381 -43.10 -25.46 3.78
CA SER A 381 -42.56 -25.91 2.50
C SER A 381 -41.69 -24.85 1.81
N GLN A 382 -42.08 -23.57 1.86
CA GLN A 382 -41.31 -22.47 1.28
C GLN A 382 -40.05 -22.17 2.09
N ILE A 383 -40.12 -22.29 3.42
CA ILE A 383 -38.95 -22.17 4.29
C ILE A 383 -37.96 -23.29 3.98
N GLN A 384 -38.44 -24.54 3.89
CA GLN A 384 -37.60 -25.69 3.58
C GLN A 384 -36.95 -25.55 2.20
N GLU A 385 -37.71 -25.13 1.18
CA GLU A 385 -37.19 -24.88 -0.15
C GLU A 385 -36.09 -23.80 -0.16
N ALA A 386 -36.29 -22.70 0.56
CA ALA A 386 -35.29 -21.63 0.66
C ALA A 386 -34.02 -22.09 1.39
N VAL A 387 -34.15 -22.88 2.45
CA VAL A 387 -33.02 -23.48 3.16
C VAL A 387 -32.25 -24.45 2.27
N ASP A 388 -32.95 -25.29 1.50
CA ASP A 388 -32.33 -26.26 0.57
C ASP A 388 -31.69 -25.57 -0.65
N GLU A 389 -32.29 -24.49 -1.16
CA GLU A 389 -31.70 -23.61 -2.17
C GLU A 389 -30.39 -22.99 -1.67
N ALA A 390 -30.43 -22.33 -0.50
CA ALA A 390 -29.27 -21.69 0.11
C ALA A 390 -28.15 -22.69 0.44
N ALA A 391 -28.50 -23.84 1.02
CA ALA A 391 -27.53 -24.89 1.34
C ALA A 391 -26.86 -25.44 0.08
N ARG A 392 -27.61 -25.71 -1.01
CA ARG A 392 -27.03 -26.15 -2.28
C ARG A 392 -26.07 -25.11 -2.86
N ALA A 393 -26.43 -23.83 -2.82
CA ALA A 393 -25.57 -22.75 -3.29
C ALA A 393 -24.28 -22.65 -2.46
N LEU A 394 -24.38 -22.68 -1.13
CA LEU A 394 -23.21 -22.64 -0.23
C LEU A 394 -22.33 -23.89 -0.36
N TRP A 395 -22.91 -25.07 -0.55
CA TRP A 395 -22.16 -26.29 -0.86
C TRP A 395 -21.33 -26.16 -2.14
N LYS A 396 -21.88 -25.51 -3.18
CA LYS A 396 -21.12 -25.22 -4.41
C LYS A 396 -19.96 -24.26 -4.16
N VAL A 397 -20.11 -23.28 -3.25
CA VAL A 397 -19.04 -22.35 -2.87
C VAL A 397 -17.89 -23.09 -2.18
N VAL A 398 -18.18 -23.90 -1.15
CA VAL A 398 -17.14 -24.67 -0.44
C VAL A 398 -16.47 -25.69 -1.35
N GLN A 399 -17.19 -26.31 -2.29
CA GLN A 399 -16.60 -27.24 -3.27
C GLN A 399 -15.62 -26.53 -4.22
N ASN A 400 -15.92 -25.30 -4.64
CA ASN A 400 -15.05 -24.52 -5.53
C ASN A 400 -13.81 -23.96 -4.81
N ARG A 401 -13.92 -23.63 -3.51
CA ARG A 401 -12.81 -23.14 -2.67
C ARG A 401 -12.79 -23.87 -1.33
N PRO A 402 -12.28 -25.12 -1.29
CA PRO A 402 -12.36 -25.98 -0.11
C PRO A 402 -11.56 -25.48 1.10
N TYR A 403 -10.63 -24.54 0.90
CA TYR A 403 -9.79 -23.98 1.97
C TYR A 403 -10.26 -22.60 2.49
N ALA A 404 -11.34 -22.02 1.93
CA ALA A 404 -11.90 -20.76 2.43
C ALA A 404 -12.81 -21.04 3.63
N LEU A 405 -12.57 -20.39 4.77
CA LEU A 405 -13.28 -20.66 6.04
C LEU A 405 -14.70 -20.09 6.07
N GLU A 406 -14.86 -18.88 5.54
CA GLU A 406 -16.08 -18.09 5.65
C GLU A 406 -17.29 -18.81 5.04
N PRO A 407 -17.19 -19.48 3.87
CA PRO A 407 -18.31 -20.25 3.32
C PRO A 407 -18.76 -21.43 4.20
N TYR A 408 -17.84 -22.13 4.86
CA TYR A 408 -18.21 -23.20 5.81
C TYR A 408 -18.95 -22.62 7.01
N GLN A 409 -18.45 -21.51 7.58
CA GLN A 409 -19.10 -20.85 8.71
C GLN A 409 -20.52 -20.37 8.36
N ARG A 410 -20.73 -19.80 7.17
CA ARG A 410 -22.07 -19.41 6.69
C ARG A 410 -23.00 -20.62 6.58
N LEU A 411 -22.51 -21.74 6.04
CA LEU A 411 -23.29 -22.97 5.90
C LEU A 411 -23.61 -23.63 7.25
N MET A 412 -22.66 -23.67 8.16
CA MET A 412 -22.85 -24.15 9.53
C MET A 412 -23.83 -23.27 10.30
N SER A 413 -23.71 -21.95 10.18
CA SER A 413 -24.62 -20.97 10.77
C SER A 413 -26.06 -21.11 10.24
N LEU A 414 -26.22 -21.32 8.92
CA LEU A 414 -27.52 -21.64 8.31
C LEU A 414 -28.14 -22.88 8.97
N TYR A 415 -27.40 -23.99 9.06
CA TYR A 415 -27.92 -25.22 9.67
C TYR A 415 -28.20 -25.08 11.17
N LYS A 416 -27.34 -24.39 11.93
CA LYS A 416 -27.55 -24.13 13.37
C LYS A 416 -28.82 -23.31 13.60
N THR A 417 -29.02 -22.25 12.82
CA THR A 417 -30.22 -21.40 12.92
C THR A 417 -31.49 -22.17 12.57
N CYS A 418 -31.40 -23.08 11.60
CA CYS A 418 -32.49 -23.98 11.21
C CYS A 418 -32.68 -25.17 12.18
N GLN A 419 -32.04 -25.18 13.34
CA GLN A 419 -32.09 -26.26 14.34
C GLN A 419 -31.66 -27.64 13.80
N MET A 420 -30.67 -27.65 12.90
CA MET A 420 -30.08 -28.86 12.32
C MET A 420 -28.59 -28.99 12.72
N PRO A 421 -28.26 -29.14 14.02
CA PRO A 421 -26.87 -29.16 14.50
C PRO A 421 -26.07 -30.35 13.94
N ASP A 422 -26.70 -31.49 13.69
CA ASP A 422 -26.04 -32.63 13.05
C ASP A 422 -25.57 -32.28 11.64
N LYS A 423 -26.40 -31.59 10.84
CA LYS A 423 -25.97 -31.12 9.51
C LYS A 423 -24.86 -30.10 9.59
N ALA A 424 -24.89 -29.20 10.59
CA ALA A 424 -23.81 -28.25 10.82
C ALA A 424 -22.49 -28.96 11.14
N ARG A 425 -22.53 -30.00 11.99
CA ARG A 425 -21.37 -30.85 12.33
C ARG A 425 -20.83 -31.61 11.11
N GLU A 426 -21.70 -32.07 10.22
CA GLU A 426 -21.31 -32.79 8.99
C GLU A 426 -20.58 -31.92 7.96
N VAL A 427 -20.75 -30.60 8.01
CA VAL A 427 -20.17 -29.67 7.03
C VAL A 427 -18.64 -29.74 7.02
N PRO A 428 -17.92 -29.53 8.15
CA PRO A 428 -16.47 -29.72 8.18
C PRO A 428 -16.06 -31.18 7.96
N LEU A 429 -16.84 -32.15 8.46
CA LEU A 429 -16.51 -33.57 8.34
C LEU A 429 -16.50 -34.04 6.88
N ALA A 430 -17.25 -33.38 5.98
CA ALA A 430 -17.22 -33.68 4.55
C ALA A 430 -15.82 -33.61 3.93
N LEU A 431 -14.93 -32.76 4.46
CA LEU A 431 -13.52 -32.65 4.04
C LEU A 431 -12.70 -33.90 4.36
N THR A 432 -13.17 -34.76 5.28
CA THR A 432 -12.43 -35.93 5.76
C THR A 432 -12.95 -37.26 5.22
N LYS A 433 -14.10 -37.24 4.52
CA LYS A 433 -14.81 -38.47 4.10
C LYS A 433 -14.18 -39.20 2.93
N HIS A 434 -13.28 -38.58 2.17
CA HIS A 434 -12.60 -39.22 1.06
C HIS A 434 -11.26 -39.84 1.51
N THR A 435 -10.91 -40.97 0.91
CA THR A 435 -9.73 -41.77 1.28
C THR A 435 -8.40 -41.04 1.06
N SER A 436 -8.41 -39.94 0.32
CA SER A 436 -7.25 -39.11 -0.01
C SER A 436 -7.22 -37.76 0.72
N ALA A 437 -7.97 -37.60 1.82
CA ALA A 437 -8.00 -36.35 2.58
C ALA A 437 -6.59 -35.92 3.00
N THR A 438 -6.22 -34.69 2.65
CA THR A 438 -4.91 -34.13 2.98
C THR A 438 -4.85 -33.77 4.46
N VAL A 439 -3.63 -33.61 4.98
CA VAL A 439 -3.45 -33.22 6.39
C VAL A 439 -4.04 -31.84 6.65
N GLU A 440 -3.97 -30.95 5.67
CA GLU A 440 -4.59 -29.62 5.70
C GLU A 440 -6.12 -29.68 5.73
N GLU A 441 -6.74 -30.59 4.98
CA GLU A 441 -8.21 -30.79 5.01
C GLU A 441 -8.68 -31.32 6.36
N ILE A 442 -7.94 -32.28 6.94
CA ILE A 442 -8.21 -32.83 8.28
C ILE A 442 -8.06 -31.73 9.34
N HIS A 443 -6.99 -30.94 9.27
CA HIS A 443 -6.77 -29.81 10.18
C HIS A 443 -7.85 -28.74 10.04
N LEU A 444 -8.25 -28.41 8.81
CA LEU A 444 -9.30 -27.44 8.52
C LEU A 444 -10.63 -27.89 9.11
N ALA A 445 -10.98 -29.17 8.94
CA ALA A 445 -12.18 -29.75 9.55
C ALA A 445 -12.14 -29.64 11.08
N ALA A 446 -11.02 -30.00 11.70
CA ALA A 446 -10.82 -29.87 13.14
C ALA A 446 -10.98 -28.41 13.62
N TYR A 447 -10.38 -27.46 12.88
CA TYR A 447 -10.46 -26.04 13.19
C TYR A 447 -11.88 -25.50 13.14
N LEU A 448 -12.62 -25.80 12.07
CA LEU A 448 -14.01 -25.39 11.92
C LEU A 448 -14.90 -25.97 13.03
N LEU A 449 -14.72 -27.25 13.39
CA LEU A 449 -15.46 -27.87 14.50
C LEU A 449 -15.15 -27.20 15.84
N ALA A 450 -13.87 -26.93 16.13
CA ALA A 450 -13.46 -26.27 17.37
C ALA A 450 -14.05 -24.84 17.49
N GLN A 451 -13.99 -24.06 16.42
CA GLN A 451 -14.52 -22.68 16.39
C GLN A 451 -16.04 -22.65 16.59
N GLU A 452 -16.76 -23.64 16.07
CA GLU A 452 -18.23 -23.67 16.10
C GLU A 452 -18.84 -24.33 17.34
N GLY A 453 -17.99 -24.72 18.30
CA GLY A 453 -18.38 -25.30 19.59
C GLY A 453 -18.41 -26.82 19.64
N PHE A 454 -18.06 -27.51 18.55
CA PHE A 454 -17.91 -28.96 18.48
C PHE A 454 -16.50 -29.40 18.90
N THR A 455 -16.00 -28.86 20.02
CA THR A 455 -14.60 -29.00 20.46
C THR A 455 -14.20 -30.45 20.78
N THR A 456 -15.14 -31.29 21.22
CA THR A 456 -14.84 -32.71 21.48
C THR A 456 -14.52 -33.45 20.17
N ASP A 457 -15.24 -33.13 19.09
CA ASP A 457 -15.04 -33.77 17.79
C ASP A 457 -13.74 -33.32 17.10
N SER A 458 -13.29 -32.09 17.37
CA SER A 458 -12.07 -31.56 16.78
C SER A 458 -10.80 -32.23 17.29
N ILE A 459 -10.79 -32.72 18.54
CA ILE A 459 -9.58 -33.31 19.17
C ILE A 459 -9.07 -34.49 18.37
N SER A 460 -9.93 -35.45 18.02
CA SER A 460 -9.50 -36.65 17.28
C SER A 460 -8.93 -36.30 15.90
N LEU A 461 -9.47 -35.28 15.23
CA LEU A 461 -8.96 -34.81 13.95
C LEU A 461 -7.65 -34.04 14.09
N TYR A 462 -7.47 -33.23 15.14
CA TYR A 462 -6.18 -32.62 15.44
C TYR A 462 -5.11 -33.66 15.75
N GLU A 463 -5.42 -34.65 16.58
CA GLU A 463 -4.52 -35.76 16.89
C GLU A 463 -4.15 -36.55 15.64
N GLU A 464 -5.10 -36.76 14.72
CA GLU A 464 -4.83 -37.38 13.42
C GLU A 464 -3.91 -36.51 12.54
N ALA A 465 -4.21 -35.21 12.42
CA ALA A 465 -3.38 -34.27 11.65
C ALA A 465 -1.95 -34.23 12.19
N ILE A 466 -1.78 -34.17 13.51
CA ILE A 466 -0.47 -34.21 14.19
C ILE A 466 0.23 -35.55 13.98
N ARG A 467 -0.50 -36.68 13.94
CA ARG A 467 0.11 -37.99 13.66
C ARG A 467 0.64 -38.08 12.24
N LYS A 468 -0.03 -37.46 11.27
CA LYS A 468 0.38 -37.43 9.86
C LYS A 468 1.50 -36.41 9.60
N ALA A 469 1.51 -35.29 10.31
CA ALA A 469 2.50 -34.22 10.19
C ALA A 469 2.93 -33.69 11.58
N PRO A 470 3.73 -34.45 12.35
CA PRO A 470 4.12 -34.10 13.73
C PRO A 470 4.99 -32.84 13.83
N GLU A 471 5.57 -32.40 12.73
CA GLU A 471 6.42 -31.22 12.60
C GLU A 471 5.66 -29.90 12.46
N ILE A 472 4.33 -29.93 12.28
CA ILE A 472 3.51 -28.71 12.13
C ILE A 472 3.02 -28.23 13.50
N GLY A 473 3.70 -27.23 14.05
CA GLY A 473 3.41 -26.65 15.37
C GLY A 473 2.05 -25.96 15.46
N ARG A 474 1.53 -25.42 14.35
CA ARG A 474 0.18 -24.84 14.29
C ARG A 474 -0.91 -25.83 14.74
N TYR A 475 -0.77 -27.10 14.38
CA TYR A 475 -1.76 -28.12 14.74
C TYR A 475 -1.72 -28.41 16.23
N LYS A 476 -0.51 -28.48 16.80
CA LYS A 476 -0.28 -28.61 18.25
C LYS A 476 -0.86 -27.41 19.01
N MET A 477 -0.60 -26.18 18.56
CA MET A 477 -1.18 -24.96 19.16
C MET A 477 -2.72 -25.00 19.17
N ASN A 478 -3.33 -25.33 18.04
CA ASN A 478 -4.79 -25.42 17.96
C ASN A 478 -5.38 -26.54 18.83
N LEU A 479 -4.68 -27.67 18.99
CA LEU A 479 -5.06 -28.72 19.94
C LEU A 479 -4.96 -28.23 21.39
N ALA A 480 -3.93 -27.46 21.73
CA ALA A 480 -3.81 -26.86 23.06
C ALA A 480 -4.99 -25.91 23.35
N TYR A 481 -5.40 -25.08 22.39
CA TYR A 481 -6.61 -24.25 22.52
C TYR A 481 -7.88 -25.09 22.69
N ALA A 482 -8.02 -26.18 21.94
CA ALA A 482 -9.16 -27.09 22.10
C ALA A 482 -9.20 -27.73 23.49
N TYR A 483 -8.05 -28.14 24.04
CA TYR A 483 -7.95 -28.63 25.41
C TYR A 483 -8.27 -27.54 26.45
N GLN A 484 -7.78 -26.32 26.28
CA GLN A 484 -8.12 -25.20 27.16
C GLN A 484 -9.62 -24.91 27.18
N ALA A 485 -10.29 -24.96 26.01
CA ALA A 485 -11.74 -24.77 25.90
C ALA A 485 -12.54 -25.86 26.64
N LEU A 486 -11.97 -27.07 26.78
CA LEU A 486 -12.55 -28.15 27.60
C LEU A 486 -12.06 -28.15 29.06
N GLY A 487 -11.25 -27.16 29.48
CA GLY A 487 -10.68 -27.09 30.82
C GLY A 487 -9.52 -28.05 31.10
N ARG A 488 -9.02 -28.74 30.07
CA ARG A 488 -7.89 -29.70 30.12
C ARG A 488 -6.56 -28.96 30.06
N ASN A 489 -6.28 -28.15 31.08
CA ASN A 489 -5.19 -27.17 31.07
C ASN A 489 -3.80 -27.82 31.17
N GLU A 490 -3.67 -28.94 31.88
CA GLU A 490 -2.42 -29.68 32.03
C GLU A 490 -1.94 -30.22 30.67
N GLU A 491 -2.84 -30.78 29.86
CA GLU A 491 -2.51 -31.25 28.51
C GLU A 491 -2.11 -30.11 27.58
N ALA A 492 -2.79 -28.96 27.67
CA ALA A 492 -2.44 -27.77 26.90
C ALA A 492 -1.04 -27.25 27.28
N MET A 493 -0.72 -27.15 28.57
CA MET A 493 0.60 -26.73 29.04
C MET A 493 1.71 -27.72 28.61
N ALA A 494 1.43 -29.02 28.62
CA ALA A 494 2.36 -30.03 28.13
C ALA A 494 2.68 -29.84 26.64
N ILE A 495 1.68 -29.47 25.83
CA ILE A 495 1.90 -29.12 24.42
C ILE A 495 2.78 -27.88 24.29
N TYR A 496 2.50 -26.81 25.03
CA TYR A 496 3.32 -25.58 24.98
C TYR A 496 4.78 -25.84 25.34
N ARG A 497 5.03 -26.58 26.43
CA ARG A 497 6.40 -26.97 26.82
C ARG A 497 7.12 -27.77 25.74
N ARG A 498 6.43 -28.71 25.08
CA ARG A 498 7.00 -29.44 23.93
C ARG A 498 7.33 -28.51 22.78
N LEU A 499 6.46 -27.55 22.45
CA LEU A 499 6.70 -26.62 21.35
C LEU A 499 7.92 -25.71 21.58
N PHE A 500 8.20 -25.30 22.82
CA PHE A 500 9.45 -24.57 23.14
C PHE A 500 10.72 -25.40 22.91
N VAL A 501 10.64 -26.72 23.07
CA VAL A 501 11.79 -27.64 22.94
C VAL A 501 11.96 -28.14 21.51
N GLU A 502 10.87 -28.58 20.88
CA GLU A 502 10.88 -29.26 19.58
C GLU A 502 10.68 -28.29 18.40
N GLY A 503 9.95 -27.19 18.63
CA GLY A 503 9.50 -26.29 17.56
C GLY A 503 8.53 -26.96 16.56
N SER A 504 8.46 -26.34 15.39
CA SER A 504 7.72 -26.68 14.18
C SER A 504 8.71 -26.69 13.02
N PHE A 505 8.92 -27.83 12.36
CA PHE A 505 10.02 -28.02 11.40
C PHE A 505 11.40 -27.59 11.95
N GLY A 506 11.63 -27.75 13.27
CA GLY A 506 12.84 -27.27 13.93
C GLY A 506 12.94 -25.74 14.10
N ARG A 507 11.82 -25.01 13.94
CA ARG A 507 11.69 -23.55 14.14
C ARG A 507 10.50 -23.24 15.06
N GLN A 508 10.54 -22.20 15.87
CA GLN A 508 9.40 -21.81 16.68
C GLN A 508 8.29 -21.16 15.82
N HIS A 509 7.13 -21.80 15.75
CA HIS A 509 5.96 -21.24 15.07
C HIS A 509 5.24 -20.26 16.02
N HIS A 510 5.13 -18.99 15.63
CA HIS A 510 4.47 -17.93 16.40
C HIS A 510 4.92 -17.89 17.88
N ILE A 511 6.24 -17.82 18.12
CA ILE A 511 6.79 -17.86 19.48
C ILE A 511 6.21 -16.81 20.43
N HIS A 512 5.89 -15.60 19.94
CA HIS A 512 5.24 -14.57 20.76
C HIS A 512 3.90 -15.05 21.34
N GLN A 513 3.04 -15.67 20.51
CA GLN A 513 1.77 -16.27 20.96
C GLN A 513 2.03 -17.39 21.96
N LEU A 514 2.98 -18.29 21.65
CA LEU A 514 3.33 -19.39 22.55
C LEU A 514 3.80 -18.88 23.93
N VAL A 515 4.61 -17.82 23.98
CA VAL A 515 5.06 -17.17 25.23
C VAL A 515 3.88 -16.59 26.00
N GLU A 516 3.01 -15.84 25.33
CA GLU A 516 1.83 -15.22 25.94
C GLU A 516 0.83 -16.25 26.46
N ASP A 517 0.49 -17.25 25.67
CA ASP A 517 -0.48 -18.29 26.02
C ASP A 517 0.02 -19.19 27.14
N ALA A 518 1.30 -19.58 27.10
CA ALA A 518 1.91 -20.35 28.18
C ALA A 518 1.94 -19.53 29.48
N TYR A 519 2.32 -18.26 29.43
CA TYR A 519 2.33 -17.40 30.61
C TYR A 519 0.93 -17.22 31.20
N ALA A 520 -0.05 -16.86 30.36
CA ALA A 520 -1.43 -16.67 30.79
C ALA A 520 -2.04 -17.96 31.37
N LEU A 521 -1.76 -19.11 30.77
CA LEU A 521 -2.21 -20.40 31.29
C LEU A 521 -1.54 -20.74 32.62
N ALA A 522 -0.24 -20.47 32.77
CA ALA A 522 0.47 -20.69 34.03
C ALA A 522 -0.02 -19.75 35.14
N GLU A 523 -0.36 -18.49 34.83
CA GLU A 523 -1.03 -17.58 35.77
C GLU A 523 -2.38 -18.14 36.22
N LYS A 524 -3.22 -18.59 35.27
CA LYS A 524 -4.53 -19.21 35.55
C LYS A 524 -4.42 -20.46 36.43
N MET A 525 -3.39 -21.28 36.20
CA MET A 525 -3.14 -22.51 36.96
C MET A 525 -2.42 -22.28 38.29
N GLY A 526 -1.87 -21.09 38.54
CA GLY A 526 -1.03 -20.81 39.70
C GLY A 526 0.37 -21.46 39.64
N THR A 527 0.84 -21.84 38.45
CA THR A 527 2.11 -22.55 38.21
C THR A 527 3.15 -21.66 37.51
N LEU A 528 3.09 -20.35 37.76
CA LEU A 528 3.94 -19.38 37.07
C LEU A 528 5.44 -19.63 37.33
N GLU A 529 5.83 -19.88 38.58
CA GLU A 529 7.23 -20.14 38.94
C GLU A 529 7.81 -21.37 38.24
N ASP A 530 6.99 -22.41 38.02
CA ASP A 530 7.41 -23.60 37.28
C ASP A 530 7.69 -23.29 35.80
N LEU A 531 6.89 -22.40 35.18
CA LEU A 531 7.11 -21.97 33.81
C LEU A 531 8.40 -21.16 33.67
N LEU A 532 8.66 -20.23 34.60
CA LEU A 532 9.88 -19.41 34.55
C LEU A 532 11.12 -20.25 34.79
N LYS A 533 11.06 -21.19 35.72
CA LYS A 533 12.13 -22.15 35.94
C LYS A 533 12.41 -22.92 34.66
N PHE A 534 11.37 -23.42 34.00
CA PHE A 534 11.48 -24.08 32.70
C PHE A 534 12.12 -23.17 31.64
N TRP A 535 11.66 -21.92 31.49
CA TRP A 535 12.27 -20.98 30.55
C TRP A 535 13.72 -20.65 30.88
N ASN A 536 14.07 -20.52 32.16
CA ASN A 536 15.45 -20.28 32.59
C ASN A 536 16.36 -21.49 32.33
N GLU A 537 15.84 -22.72 32.47
CA GLU A 537 16.55 -23.93 32.05
C GLU A 537 16.78 -23.92 30.54
N LEU A 538 15.76 -23.60 29.72
CA LEU A 538 15.91 -23.47 28.27
C LEU A 538 16.89 -22.35 27.87
N ARG A 539 16.90 -21.23 28.59
CA ARG A 539 17.84 -20.14 28.39
C ARG A 539 19.29 -20.61 28.46
N THR A 540 19.61 -21.68 29.20
CA THR A 540 20.98 -22.22 29.28
C THR A 540 21.32 -23.25 28.20
N LYS A 541 20.34 -23.74 27.43
CA LYS A 541 20.54 -24.79 26.41
C LYS A 541 20.86 -24.19 25.03
N PRO A 542 22.04 -24.47 24.44
CA PRO A 542 22.42 -23.88 23.15
C PRO A 542 21.56 -24.39 21.99
N ASP A 543 21.04 -25.62 22.08
CA ASP A 543 20.27 -26.28 21.03
C ASP A 543 18.77 -26.19 21.31
N ILE A 544 18.20 -25.00 21.08
CA ILE A 544 16.75 -24.80 21.03
C ILE A 544 16.37 -24.15 19.69
N PRO A 545 15.20 -24.50 19.11
CA PRO A 545 14.72 -23.89 17.88
C PRO A 545 14.68 -22.36 17.99
N GLN A 546 15.24 -21.63 17.00
CA GLN A 546 15.25 -20.16 16.94
C GLN A 546 15.56 -19.49 18.29
N ARG A 547 16.68 -19.90 18.89
CA ARG A 547 17.12 -19.44 20.21
C ARG A 547 17.07 -17.92 20.38
N ASN A 548 17.47 -17.16 19.38
CA ASN A 548 17.41 -15.71 19.40
C ASN A 548 15.98 -15.19 19.60
N GLU A 549 15.03 -15.66 18.79
CA GLU A 549 13.61 -15.27 18.89
C GLU A 549 13.01 -15.67 20.24
N PHE A 550 13.31 -16.89 20.74
CA PHE A 550 12.90 -17.31 22.08
C PHE A 550 13.37 -16.34 23.17
N LEU A 551 14.68 -16.03 23.17
CA LEU A 551 15.28 -15.15 24.18
C LEU A 551 14.68 -13.75 24.12
N GLU A 552 14.51 -13.20 22.92
CA GLU A 552 13.92 -11.88 22.72
C GLU A 552 12.46 -11.83 23.19
N HIS A 553 11.61 -12.76 22.73
CA HIS A 553 10.18 -12.72 23.03
C HIS A 553 9.88 -12.97 24.51
N VAL A 554 10.61 -13.87 25.17
CA VAL A 554 10.49 -14.06 26.62
C VAL A 554 10.93 -12.79 27.36
N ALA A 555 12.07 -12.18 26.98
CA ALA A 555 12.53 -10.94 27.62
C ALA A 555 11.52 -9.79 27.47
N ARG A 556 10.96 -9.60 26.27
CA ARG A 556 9.92 -8.58 26.01
C ARG A 556 8.65 -8.84 26.82
N HIS A 557 8.20 -10.10 26.89
CA HIS A 557 7.03 -10.44 27.67
C HIS A 557 7.27 -10.17 29.17
N LEU A 558 8.42 -10.58 29.70
CA LEU A 558 8.81 -10.32 31.09
C LEU A 558 8.93 -8.82 31.40
N LEU A 559 9.48 -8.02 30.47
CA LEU A 559 9.50 -6.56 30.58
C LEU A 559 8.08 -5.99 30.70
N SER A 560 7.14 -6.44 29.86
CA SER A 560 5.74 -6.00 29.92
C SER A 560 5.06 -6.34 31.26
N LYS A 561 5.47 -7.47 31.87
CA LYS A 561 5.04 -7.92 33.19
C LYS A 561 5.85 -7.30 34.35
N LYS A 562 6.72 -6.32 34.07
CA LYS A 562 7.59 -5.61 35.03
C LYS A 562 8.58 -6.50 35.77
N ARG A 563 8.94 -7.65 35.19
CA ARG A 563 9.92 -8.59 35.73
C ARG A 563 11.32 -8.28 35.20
N TYR A 564 11.83 -7.11 35.59
CA TYR A 564 13.01 -6.51 34.95
C TYR A 564 14.29 -7.33 35.09
N SER A 565 14.54 -7.93 36.26
CA SER A 565 15.73 -8.75 36.51
C SER A 565 15.79 -9.98 35.61
N GLU A 566 14.66 -10.66 35.43
CA GLU A 566 14.56 -11.82 34.55
C GLU A 566 14.64 -11.39 33.09
N ALA A 567 13.91 -10.35 32.68
CA ALA A 567 13.99 -9.80 31.33
C ALA A 567 15.44 -9.44 30.94
N GLN A 568 16.18 -8.81 31.86
CA GLN A 568 17.59 -8.47 31.67
C GLN A 568 18.46 -9.72 31.46
N ALA A 569 18.26 -10.78 32.24
CA ALA A 569 19.03 -12.01 32.10
C ALA A 569 18.85 -12.69 30.73
N PHE A 570 17.65 -12.63 30.15
CA PHE A 570 17.39 -13.12 28.80
C PHE A 570 18.03 -12.22 27.73
N ALA A 571 17.91 -10.90 27.85
CA ALA A 571 18.54 -9.93 26.93
C ALA A 571 20.08 -10.01 26.93
N GLU A 572 20.71 -10.17 28.10
CA GLU A 572 22.17 -10.37 28.21
C GLU A 572 22.62 -11.70 27.58
N THR A 573 21.79 -12.75 27.71
CA THR A 573 22.06 -14.04 27.06
C THR A 573 21.98 -13.92 25.55
N LEU A 574 21.04 -13.12 25.02
CA LEU A 574 20.89 -12.85 23.60
C LEU A 574 22.13 -12.15 23.03
N ILE A 575 22.65 -11.12 23.71
CA ILE A 575 23.90 -10.43 23.29
C ILE A 575 25.09 -11.41 23.25
N ARG A 576 25.18 -12.30 24.23
CA ARG A 576 26.31 -13.24 24.36
C ARG A 576 26.28 -14.32 23.30
N ASP A 577 25.13 -14.93 23.07
CA ASP A 577 25.01 -16.16 22.27
C ASP A 577 24.62 -15.88 20.81
N CYS A 578 24.05 -14.71 20.51
CA CYS A 578 23.55 -14.32 19.19
C CYS A 578 24.12 -12.94 18.78
N PRO A 579 25.40 -12.86 18.37
CA PRO A 579 26.06 -11.59 18.08
C PRO A 579 25.42 -10.83 16.89
N ASP A 580 24.76 -11.54 15.97
CA ASP A 580 24.04 -10.93 14.84
C ASP A 580 22.81 -10.14 15.29
N ASP A 581 22.20 -10.51 16.42
CA ASP A 581 21.01 -9.86 17.01
C ASP A 581 21.36 -8.84 18.10
N ARG A 582 22.66 -8.51 18.22
CA ARG A 582 23.18 -7.63 19.27
C ARG A 582 22.46 -6.28 19.31
N ASP A 583 22.16 -5.70 18.16
CA ASP A 583 21.47 -4.42 18.05
C ASP A 583 20.06 -4.45 18.67
N ALA A 584 19.29 -5.52 18.41
CA ALA A 584 17.95 -5.69 18.97
C ALA A 584 18.01 -5.91 20.49
N ALA A 585 18.98 -6.70 20.94
CA ALA A 585 19.20 -6.98 22.35
C ALA A 585 19.66 -5.73 23.14
N GLU A 586 20.47 -4.86 22.53
CA GLU A 586 20.87 -3.59 23.12
C GLU A 586 19.71 -2.61 23.24
N ILE A 587 18.82 -2.53 22.24
CA ILE A 587 17.58 -1.76 22.33
C ILE A 587 16.72 -2.27 23.50
N LEU A 588 16.55 -3.58 23.61
CA LEU A 588 15.78 -4.20 24.70
C LEU A 588 16.40 -3.93 26.08
N LEU A 589 17.73 -3.97 26.22
CA LEU A 589 18.39 -3.58 27.47
C LEU A 589 18.19 -2.10 27.80
N ALA A 590 18.19 -1.22 26.80
CA ALA A 590 17.89 0.19 27.01
C ALA A 590 16.42 0.41 27.41
N GLU A 591 15.47 -0.30 26.80
CA GLU A 591 14.04 -0.31 27.20
C GLU A 591 13.86 -0.77 28.65
N ILE A 592 14.56 -1.84 29.06
CA ILE A 592 14.56 -2.34 30.44
C ILE A 592 15.13 -1.27 31.39
N ALA A 593 16.27 -0.67 31.05
CA ALA A 593 16.89 0.39 31.86
C ALA A 593 15.97 1.61 32.01
N LEU A 594 15.31 2.06 30.93
CA LEU A 594 14.36 3.17 30.99
C LEU A 594 13.12 2.83 31.81
N ALA A 595 12.59 1.61 31.71
CA ALA A 595 11.48 1.15 32.56
C ALA A 595 11.85 1.13 34.06
N GLN A 596 13.13 1.00 34.37
CA GLN A 596 13.69 1.12 35.73
C GLN A 596 14.05 2.56 36.13
N GLY A 597 13.97 3.53 35.21
CA GLY A 597 14.36 4.93 35.42
C GLY A 597 15.86 5.21 35.25
N GLU A 598 16.65 4.24 34.75
CA GLU A 598 18.10 4.30 34.60
C GLU A 598 18.51 4.98 33.26
N ILE A 599 18.16 6.25 33.07
CA ILE A 599 18.38 7.00 31.82
C ILE A 599 19.87 7.00 31.39
N SER A 600 20.79 7.20 32.34
CA SER A 600 22.23 7.22 32.04
C SER A 600 22.74 5.88 31.50
N ARG A 601 22.17 4.76 31.96
CA ARG A 601 22.54 3.43 31.49
C ARG A 601 22.02 3.20 30.07
N ALA A 602 20.77 3.57 29.80
CA ALA A 602 20.19 3.52 28.46
C ALA A 602 21.00 4.37 27.46
N ARG A 603 21.40 5.59 27.86
CA ARG A 603 22.29 6.44 27.06
C ARG A 603 23.62 5.76 26.76
N GLY A 604 24.26 5.16 27.76
CA GLY A 604 25.53 4.47 27.62
C GLY A 604 25.50 3.38 26.55
N ILE A 605 24.44 2.56 26.55
CA ILE A 605 24.22 1.50 25.54
C ILE A 605 24.16 2.08 24.13
N PHE A 606 23.35 3.12 23.92
CA PHE A 606 23.22 3.76 22.60
C PHE A 606 24.48 4.51 22.17
N MET A 607 25.26 5.07 23.08
CA MET A 607 26.55 5.70 22.75
C MET A 607 27.59 4.66 22.33
N GLU A 608 27.65 3.50 23.00
CA GLU A 608 28.50 2.37 22.58
C GLU A 608 28.06 1.80 21.23
N ARG A 609 26.76 1.76 20.97
CA ARG A 609 26.23 1.38 19.65
C ARG A 609 26.58 2.37 18.57
N ALA A 610 26.42 3.67 18.84
CA ALA A 610 26.79 4.72 17.89
C ALA A 610 28.30 4.74 17.60
N SER A 611 29.17 4.46 18.58
CA SER A 611 30.62 4.43 18.35
C SER A 611 31.08 3.31 17.42
N ARG A 612 30.29 2.22 17.30
CA ARG A 612 30.53 1.10 16.40
C ARG A 612 29.97 1.30 14.98
N ALA A 613 29.18 2.35 14.73
CA ALA A 613 28.57 2.57 13.42
C ALA A 613 29.62 2.94 12.36
N LYS A 614 29.52 2.33 11.18
CA LYS A 614 30.50 2.46 10.08
C LYS A 614 30.36 3.77 9.30
N SER A 615 29.17 4.36 9.29
CA SER A 615 28.87 5.59 8.56
C SER A 615 28.36 6.68 9.49
N GLU A 616 28.59 7.93 9.12
CA GLU A 616 28.02 9.09 9.83
C GLU A 616 26.48 9.02 9.89
N GLN A 617 25.85 8.60 8.80
CA GLN A 617 24.40 8.46 8.71
C GLN A 617 23.85 7.42 9.71
N ASP A 618 24.54 6.29 9.88
CA ASP A 618 24.17 5.29 10.88
C ASP A 618 24.35 5.82 12.30
N ARG A 619 25.40 6.62 12.56
CA ARG A 619 25.60 7.27 13.87
C ARG A 619 24.47 8.23 14.20
N ILE A 620 24.07 9.06 13.23
CA ILE A 620 22.93 9.99 13.35
C ILE A 620 21.65 9.19 13.65
N ARG A 621 21.38 8.12 12.89
CA ARG A 621 20.19 7.28 13.07
C ARG A 621 20.13 6.67 14.47
N VAL A 622 21.19 6.00 14.91
CA VAL A 622 21.24 5.35 16.24
C VAL A 622 20.98 6.36 17.36
N ARG A 623 21.57 7.56 17.28
CA ARG A 623 21.33 8.61 18.29
C ARG A 623 19.92 9.21 18.21
N ALA A 624 19.37 9.37 17.00
CA ALA A 624 17.99 9.82 16.82
C ALA A 624 16.97 8.79 17.34
N ASP A 625 17.25 7.49 17.17
CA ASP A 625 16.43 6.38 17.69
C ASP A 625 16.44 6.36 19.22
N TYR A 626 17.58 6.65 19.86
CA TYR A 626 17.65 6.82 21.32
C TYR A 626 16.72 7.94 21.81
N ALA A 627 16.76 9.09 21.15
CA ALA A 627 15.88 10.22 21.48
C ALA A 627 14.40 9.88 21.25
N ALA A 628 14.06 9.13 20.20
CA ALA A 628 12.70 8.63 19.98
C ALA A 628 12.26 7.67 21.10
N LEU A 629 13.15 6.79 21.56
CA LEU A 629 12.91 5.90 22.68
C LEU A 629 12.70 6.68 23.99
N LEU A 630 13.46 7.74 24.25
CA LEU A 630 13.19 8.62 25.40
C LEU A 630 11.79 9.25 25.31
N ALA A 631 11.39 9.72 24.13
CA ALA A 631 10.08 10.31 23.93
C ALA A 631 8.93 9.31 24.17
N SER A 632 9.09 8.02 23.81
CA SER A 632 8.07 6.99 24.07
C SER A 632 7.88 6.70 25.57
N TYR A 633 8.90 6.96 26.39
CA TYR A 633 8.83 6.91 27.86
C TYR A 633 8.39 8.25 28.49
N GLN A 634 7.84 9.17 27.70
CA GLN A 634 7.39 10.51 28.13
C GLN A 634 8.52 11.41 28.66
N LEU A 635 9.78 11.10 28.35
CA LEU A 635 10.97 11.90 28.72
C LEU A 635 11.26 12.94 27.63
N VAL A 636 10.29 13.84 27.40
CA VAL A 636 10.27 14.73 26.23
C VAL A 636 11.44 15.71 26.22
N ASP A 637 11.79 16.29 27.37
CA ASP A 637 12.86 17.29 27.43
C ASP A 637 14.24 16.66 27.16
N GLN A 638 14.47 15.46 27.68
CA GLN A 638 15.69 14.69 27.42
C GLN A 638 15.75 14.23 25.95
N ALA A 639 14.62 13.78 25.39
CA ALA A 639 14.52 13.41 23.98
C ALA A 639 14.86 14.59 23.06
N VAL A 640 14.28 15.76 23.33
CA VAL A 640 14.55 16.97 22.55
C VAL A 640 16.01 17.39 22.68
N GLU A 641 16.59 17.37 23.88
CA GLU A 641 17.99 17.69 24.09
C GLU A 641 18.92 16.80 23.23
N GLU A 642 18.66 15.49 23.19
CA GLU A 642 19.44 14.55 22.40
C GLU A 642 19.27 14.77 20.89
N TRP A 643 18.04 14.94 20.39
CA TRP A 643 17.80 15.28 18.98
C TRP A 643 18.53 16.58 18.58
N LEU A 644 18.47 17.61 19.40
CA LEU A 644 19.14 18.88 19.11
C LEU A 644 20.66 18.75 19.21
N SER A 645 21.19 17.87 20.09
CA SER A 645 22.61 17.55 20.11
C SER A 645 23.06 16.92 18.79
N VAL A 646 22.30 15.99 18.24
CA VAL A 646 22.58 15.36 16.94
C VAL A 646 22.55 16.41 15.81
N ALA A 647 21.51 17.24 15.79
CA ALA A 647 21.36 18.30 14.77
C ALA A 647 22.50 19.35 14.81
N ARG A 648 23.05 19.64 16.00
CA ARG A 648 24.18 20.56 16.14
C ARG A 648 25.51 19.94 15.73
N GLU A 649 25.73 18.67 16.09
CA GLU A 649 26.97 17.94 15.78
C GLU A 649 27.13 17.71 14.27
N TYR A 650 26.03 17.38 13.59
CA TYR A 650 26.00 17.08 12.16
C TYR A 650 25.23 18.14 11.36
N SER A 651 25.61 19.41 11.53
CA SER A 651 24.83 20.57 11.05
C SER A 651 24.62 20.66 9.53
N ALA A 652 25.47 20.01 8.74
CA ALA A 652 25.37 19.96 7.27
C ALA A 652 24.53 18.77 6.77
N SER A 653 24.20 17.81 7.64
CA SER A 653 23.49 16.59 7.27
C SER A 653 21.97 16.82 7.25
N PRO A 654 21.27 16.57 6.14
CA PRO A 654 19.80 16.67 6.09
C PRO A 654 19.13 15.71 7.09
N ALA A 655 19.69 14.51 7.25
CA ALA A 655 19.20 13.51 8.20
C ALA A 655 19.27 13.99 9.66
N ALA A 656 20.35 14.70 10.03
CA ALA A 656 20.45 15.33 11.34
C ALA A 656 19.56 16.58 11.46
N GLY A 657 19.37 17.30 10.35
CA GLY A 657 18.38 18.39 10.26
C GLY A 657 16.98 17.95 10.67
N ARG A 658 16.53 16.75 10.25
CA ARG A 658 15.22 16.18 10.64
C ARG A 658 15.03 16.05 12.15
N CYS A 659 16.10 15.99 12.94
CA CYS A 659 15.98 15.99 14.41
C CYS A 659 15.34 17.28 14.96
N TYR A 660 15.44 18.42 14.25
CA TYR A 660 14.66 19.62 14.60
C TYR A 660 13.15 19.39 14.49
N LEU A 661 12.71 18.62 13.47
CA LEU A 661 11.30 18.32 13.24
C LEU A 661 10.77 17.28 14.23
N TYR A 662 11.56 16.25 14.56
CA TYR A 662 11.22 15.30 15.62
C TYR A 662 11.07 16.00 16.97
N ALA A 663 12.01 16.88 17.30
CA ALA A 663 11.92 17.70 18.50
C ALA A 663 10.71 18.65 18.49
N ALA A 664 10.41 19.29 17.36
CA ALA A 664 9.24 20.15 17.21
C ALA A 664 7.93 19.37 17.40
N GLN A 665 7.81 18.18 16.81
CA GLN A 665 6.64 17.31 16.97
C GLN A 665 6.48 16.84 18.42
N ALA A 666 7.57 16.49 19.11
CA ALA A 666 7.52 16.11 20.51
C ALA A 666 7.03 17.27 21.38
N TYR A 667 7.59 18.48 21.20
CA TYR A 667 7.12 19.67 21.90
C TYR A 667 5.68 20.05 21.58
N LEU A 668 5.26 19.94 20.32
CA LEU A 668 3.87 20.18 19.92
C LEU A 668 2.91 19.23 20.64
N THR A 669 3.26 17.95 20.73
CA THR A 669 2.47 16.92 21.43
C THR A 669 2.38 17.20 22.94
N SER A 670 3.44 17.76 23.52
CA SER A 670 3.47 18.20 24.94
C SER A 670 2.92 19.60 25.18
N GLY A 671 2.32 20.26 24.18
CA GLY A 671 1.73 21.59 24.30
C GLY A 671 2.74 22.77 24.28
N LYS A 672 4.04 22.52 24.10
CA LYS A 672 5.11 23.52 24.02
C LYS A 672 5.20 24.14 22.62
N ARG A 673 4.14 24.85 22.19
CA ARG A 673 3.99 25.35 20.81
C ARG A 673 5.00 26.39 20.38
N THR A 674 5.36 27.33 21.26
CA THR A 674 6.34 28.38 20.92
C THR A 674 7.69 27.76 20.58
N GLN A 675 8.14 26.81 21.41
CA GLN A 675 9.37 26.07 21.16
C GLN A 675 9.26 25.22 19.88
N ALA A 676 8.13 24.56 19.65
CA ALA A 676 7.91 23.82 18.40
C ALA A 676 8.02 24.74 17.17
N ARG A 677 7.43 25.94 17.22
CA ARG A 677 7.49 26.96 16.15
C ARG A 677 8.93 27.35 15.82
N GLU A 678 9.71 27.66 16.85
CA GLU A 678 11.12 28.06 16.71
C GLU A 678 11.97 26.96 16.06
N LEU A 679 11.74 25.70 16.44
CA LEU A 679 12.45 24.56 15.87
C LEU A 679 12.09 24.33 14.40
N VAL A 680 10.81 24.44 14.03
CA VAL A 680 10.38 24.32 12.62
C VAL A 680 10.96 25.48 11.79
N ALA A 681 10.94 26.71 12.30
CA ALA A 681 11.54 27.86 11.61
C ALA A 681 13.06 27.69 11.43
N THR A 682 13.74 27.16 12.45
CA THR A 682 15.17 26.83 12.38
C THR A 682 15.45 25.82 11.26
N TYR A 683 14.64 24.76 11.15
CA TYR A 683 14.77 23.79 10.07
C TYR A 683 14.60 24.45 8.67
N LEU A 684 13.52 25.22 8.48
CA LEU A 684 13.20 25.85 7.19
C LEU A 684 14.27 26.85 6.74
N SER A 685 14.90 27.57 7.68
CA SER A 685 15.94 28.55 7.37
C SER A 685 17.26 27.95 6.84
N ARG A 686 17.52 26.66 7.07
CA ARG A 686 18.81 26.03 6.77
C ARG A 686 18.91 25.37 5.39
N ASN A 687 17.83 25.34 4.62
CA ASN A 687 17.75 24.81 3.25
C ASN A 687 18.55 23.50 3.05
N TYR A 688 18.20 22.46 3.82
CA TYR A 688 18.89 21.16 3.79
C TYR A 688 18.78 20.40 2.46
N GLY A 689 18.00 20.89 1.49
CA GLY A 689 17.71 20.12 0.28
C GLY A 689 16.89 18.85 0.53
N ASP A 690 16.15 18.78 1.63
CA ASP A 690 15.27 17.66 2.01
C ASP A 690 13.80 18.09 1.85
N LEU A 691 13.21 17.74 0.71
CA LEU A 691 11.85 18.17 0.35
C LEU A 691 10.80 17.53 1.25
N ASP A 692 11.00 16.28 1.65
CA ASP A 692 10.09 15.59 2.56
C ASP A 692 10.13 16.22 3.95
N GLY A 693 11.31 16.55 4.45
CA GLY A 693 11.44 17.29 5.71
C GLY A 693 10.85 18.70 5.63
N GLU A 694 10.99 19.39 4.50
CA GLU A 694 10.36 20.70 4.28
C GLU A 694 8.83 20.64 4.25
N ARG A 695 8.26 19.64 3.59
CA ARG A 695 6.81 19.40 3.60
C ARG A 695 6.32 19.12 5.01
N LEU A 696 7.00 18.22 5.73
CA LEU A 696 6.71 17.93 7.13
C LEU A 696 6.81 19.19 7.99
N ALA A 697 7.82 20.02 7.77
CA ALA A 697 8.01 21.29 8.47
C ALA A 697 6.83 22.25 8.23
N ARG A 698 6.36 22.39 7.00
CA ARG A 698 5.19 23.23 6.67
C ARG A 698 3.90 22.69 7.30
N GLU A 699 3.65 21.38 7.21
CA GLU A 699 2.51 20.74 7.88
C GLU A 699 2.55 20.92 9.40
N LEU A 700 3.73 20.80 10.01
CA LEU A 700 3.93 21.09 11.44
C LEU A 700 3.67 22.57 11.75
N MET A 701 4.15 23.49 10.91
CA MET A 701 3.93 24.92 11.07
C MET A 701 2.43 25.28 11.02
N GLU A 702 1.68 24.68 10.11
CA GLU A 702 0.22 24.83 10.05
C GLU A 702 -0.45 24.37 11.35
N LYS A 703 -0.08 23.18 11.86
CA LYS A 703 -0.61 22.66 13.13
C LYS A 703 -0.25 23.55 14.33
N VAL A 704 0.95 24.12 14.34
CA VAL A 704 1.40 25.07 15.36
C VAL A 704 0.56 26.35 15.32
N ASN A 705 0.16 26.82 14.14
CA ASN A 705 -0.59 28.06 13.94
C ASN A 705 -2.12 27.91 14.03
N ALA A 706 -2.67 26.71 13.79
CA ALA A 706 -4.11 26.46 13.67
C ALA A 706 -4.97 26.79 14.93
N GLN A 707 -4.38 26.97 16.12
CA GLN A 707 -5.13 27.38 17.32
C GLN A 707 -5.03 28.87 17.66
N GLU A 708 -4.17 29.66 17.01
CA GLU A 708 -4.15 31.12 17.22
C GLU A 708 -5.40 31.80 16.63
N LEU A 709 -6.03 31.19 15.63
CA LEU A 709 -7.28 31.68 15.02
C LEU A 709 -8.54 31.42 15.88
N GLY A 710 -8.45 30.64 16.97
CA GLY A 710 -9.54 30.43 17.92
C GLY A 710 -9.59 31.43 19.08
N GLY A 711 -8.60 32.33 19.17
CA GLY A 711 -8.40 33.24 20.31
C GLY A 711 -8.81 34.70 20.10
N ALA A 712 -9.24 35.09 18.91
CA ALA A 712 -9.65 36.46 18.62
C ALA A 712 -11.12 36.53 18.20
N SER A 713 -11.92 37.24 19.01
CA SER A 713 -13.31 37.67 18.78
C SER A 713 -14.42 36.61 18.76
N ARG A 714 -14.89 36.22 19.96
CA ARG A 714 -16.35 36.12 20.16
C ARG A 714 -16.85 37.52 20.50
N PRO A 715 -17.70 38.17 19.67
CA PRO A 715 -18.40 39.35 20.11
C PRO A 715 -19.42 38.92 21.16
N THR A 716 -19.18 39.28 22.42
CA THR A 716 -20.21 39.30 23.44
C THR A 716 -21.19 40.41 23.09
N GLY A 717 -22.31 40.06 22.47
CA GLY A 717 -23.47 40.92 22.27
C GLY A 717 -24.69 40.19 22.81
N LYS A 718 -25.35 40.84 23.78
CA LYS A 718 -26.61 40.44 24.43
C LYS A 718 -27.75 40.22 23.46
#